data_AF-A0AAU8JCW1-F1
#
_entry.id   AF-A0AAU8JCW1-F1
#
_cell.length_a   1.000
_cell.length_b   1.000
_cell.length_c   1.000
_cell.angle_alpha   90.00
_cell.angle_beta   90.00
_cell.angle_gamma   90.00
#
_symmetry.space_group_name_H-M   'P 1'
#
loop_
_entity.id
_entity.type
_entity.pdbx_description
1 polymer ?
#
loop_
_entity_poly.entity_id
_entity_poly.type
_entity_poly.pdbx_seq_one_letter_code
_entity_poly.pdbx_strand_id
1 'polypeptide(L)'
;MNNKREILDYLFQTGQIDIKRSKIFDLDLSPMPPSFFDFDRVEGMMLGLAIGDALGVTTEGMLPRYRHTISGSFQRTQQQIDKSHQRNIRDYANQPLQKPNNHYWEIRDYLPNKYANNQCIGIPSDDTQMAFWTLEQAIADGGFNPENLAERFNQNRIFGIGSTVRKFLINYQCHQPWFECGIKSAGNGALMRIAPMLIPHLKFGKSDLWVDTALSAMLTHNDSGSIAACLSFIYMLWQLLTMKTPPKPEWWLNTYIEIARDLEIDSSYCFRGGAFLNYQGSIWQFLDEQVREAYRQNLSVIDACNQWYSGAYLLETVPTVIYILMKHGDNPEEAIVRAVNDTVDNDTVAAIVGAAVGALHGKDRLPQRWIANLSGRTKENDDGRVFELLKMARKVWWDSTIPNPSMNVLVKTAQLLAAKTAKLSEKSSEVQPPLSQDLMAKAAEKTVSESAQNTEDAALGCFLGAVVGDAAGGVLEFINRSATPEEVDRAMRMCGGGIWNLTPGQVTDDTELAICLARALCLSPTFDRENIARSYAKWIESEPFDMGLTTYRSLGCFDQNPTWREICQKQGYAAGMSQAAAKFCMESKANGSLMRIAPLGIWGYRLDDAELAQYAQEDCRLSHPHPTCCDAVACYTIAIASLIREPGDRQTAFERAERWAISYGNAEVRGWLEKARLNLPVLYYPQAGFVKIAFSHAFRHLIKGSSFVEAIEETLFGGGDTDTNACIVGGLLGAACGAASIPKTAIDPVLNCDTEQGIHPRPAFVHPRQVPELVTYLLRERASAPLRDRSTTIN
;
A
#
# COMPACT_ATOMS: atom_id res chain seq x y z
N MET A 1 32.31 9.88 12.21
CA MET A 1 33.18 8.81 12.73
C MET A 1 33.49 7.89 11.57
N ASN A 2 34.76 7.54 11.30
CA ASN A 2 35.12 6.76 10.11
C ASN A 2 35.23 5.24 10.36
N ASN A 3 34.97 4.78 11.60
CA ASN A 3 35.10 3.39 12.01
C ASN A 3 33.73 2.86 12.50
N LYS A 4 33.23 1.79 11.86
CA LYS A 4 31.90 1.21 12.15
C LYS A 4 31.78 0.61 13.54
N ARG A 5 32.89 0.09 14.10
CA ARG A 5 32.92 -0.40 15.49
C ARG A 5 32.78 0.74 16.50
N GLU A 6 33.45 1.87 16.25
CA GLU A 6 33.32 3.07 17.09
C GLU A 6 31.90 3.65 17.00
N ILE A 7 31.29 3.63 15.81
CA ILE A 7 29.87 4.01 15.64
C ILE A 7 28.98 3.10 16.47
N LEU A 8 29.12 1.78 16.36
CA LEU A 8 28.30 0.84 17.11
C LEU A 8 28.49 0.99 18.64
N ASP A 9 29.73 1.14 19.10
CA ASP A 9 30.03 1.37 20.51
C ASP A 9 29.42 2.69 21.02
N TYR A 10 29.46 3.75 20.21
CA TYR A 10 28.77 5.01 20.51
C TYR A 10 27.25 4.83 20.60
N LEU A 11 26.64 4.08 19.68
CA LEU A 11 25.20 3.82 19.69
C LEU A 11 24.78 3.00 20.92
N PHE A 12 25.59 2.04 21.36
CA PHE A 12 25.36 1.33 22.62
C PHE A 12 25.51 2.25 23.84
N GLN A 13 26.53 3.11 23.88
CA GLN A 13 26.77 4.03 24.99
C GLN A 13 25.65 5.08 25.14
N THR A 14 25.07 5.50 24.02
CA THR A 14 24.00 6.51 23.98
C THR A 14 22.60 5.91 24.06
N GLY A 15 22.46 4.58 23.97
CA GLY A 15 21.16 3.91 23.91
C GLY A 15 20.40 4.17 22.61
N GLN A 16 21.09 4.57 21.54
CA GLN A 16 20.49 4.84 20.22
C GLN A 16 20.24 3.57 19.39
N ILE A 17 20.82 2.43 19.74
CA ILE A 17 20.52 1.13 19.13
C ILE A 17 19.73 0.25 20.09
N ASP A 18 18.56 -0.24 19.68
CA ASP A 18 17.62 -0.98 20.55
C ASP A 18 17.95 -2.48 20.64
N ILE A 19 19.19 -2.86 20.93
CA ILE A 19 19.61 -4.27 21.04
C ILE A 19 20.60 -4.47 22.19
N LYS A 20 20.65 -5.68 22.76
CA LYS A 20 21.61 -6.00 23.80
C LYS A 20 22.99 -6.23 23.20
N ARG A 21 24.01 -5.55 23.74
CA ARG A 21 25.41 -5.87 23.43
C ARG A 21 25.72 -7.29 23.91
N SER A 22 26.05 -8.18 22.98
CA SER A 22 26.31 -9.60 23.21
C SER A 22 27.63 -10.04 22.58
N LYS A 23 28.07 -11.25 22.93
CA LYS A 23 29.31 -11.87 22.44
C LYS A 23 29.37 -11.98 20.92
N ILE A 24 28.23 -11.99 20.23
CA ILE A 24 28.20 -12.06 18.76
C ILE A 24 29.00 -10.92 18.12
N PHE A 25 29.02 -9.72 18.70
CA PHE A 25 29.78 -8.58 18.17
C PHE A 25 31.31 -8.72 18.34
N ASP A 26 31.73 -9.66 19.20
CA ASP A 26 33.12 -10.00 19.46
C ASP A 26 33.56 -11.30 18.75
N LEU A 27 32.63 -11.99 18.07
CA LEU A 27 32.96 -13.20 17.31
C LEU A 27 33.76 -12.84 16.06
N ASP A 28 35.01 -13.29 16.02
CA ASP A 28 35.83 -13.20 14.82
C ASP A 28 35.55 -14.38 13.90
N LEU A 29 35.13 -14.08 12.67
CA LEU A 29 34.85 -15.09 11.67
C LEU A 29 36.09 -15.30 10.82
N SER A 30 36.64 -16.50 10.87
CA SER A 30 37.66 -16.90 9.89
C SER A 30 37.08 -16.78 8.48
N PRO A 31 37.85 -16.28 7.49
CA PRO A 31 37.41 -16.28 6.10
C PRO A 31 36.96 -17.68 5.67
N MET A 32 35.90 -17.78 4.87
CA MET A 32 35.48 -19.08 4.36
C MET A 32 36.59 -19.65 3.48
N PRO A 33 37.12 -20.86 3.79
CA PRO A 33 38.19 -21.44 2.99
C PRO A 33 37.72 -21.64 1.55
N PRO A 34 38.49 -21.24 0.52
CA PRO A 34 38.12 -21.44 -0.88
C PRO A 34 37.85 -22.91 -1.26
N SER A 35 38.37 -23.87 -0.47
CA SER A 35 38.17 -25.32 -0.64
C SER A 35 36.86 -25.85 -0.07
N PHE A 36 36.12 -25.05 0.72
CA PHE A 36 34.86 -25.44 1.36
C PHE A 36 33.65 -24.66 0.86
N PHE A 37 33.86 -23.71 -0.04
CA PHE A 37 32.85 -22.74 -0.43
C PHE A 37 32.65 -22.69 -1.94
N ASP A 38 31.40 -22.78 -2.36
CA ASP A 38 30.97 -22.62 -3.74
C ASP A 38 30.18 -21.32 -3.88
N PHE A 39 30.62 -20.43 -4.78
CA PHE A 39 29.90 -19.20 -5.07
C PHE A 39 28.50 -19.49 -5.66
N ASP A 40 28.26 -20.68 -6.20
CA ASP A 40 26.94 -21.17 -6.59
C ASP A 40 25.92 -21.07 -5.44
N ARG A 41 26.35 -21.22 -4.19
CA ARG A 41 25.47 -21.06 -3.01
C ARG A 41 25.14 -19.62 -2.69
N VAL A 42 26.02 -18.67 -3.01
CA VAL A 42 25.71 -17.23 -2.92
C VAL A 42 24.73 -16.84 -4.02
N GLU A 43 24.96 -17.31 -5.24
CA GLU A 43 24.00 -17.12 -6.34
C GLU A 43 22.66 -17.76 -5.98
N GLY A 44 22.66 -18.98 -5.44
CA GLY A 44 21.47 -19.69 -4.98
C GLY A 44 20.72 -18.91 -3.91
N MET A 45 21.42 -18.40 -2.90
CA MET A 45 20.82 -17.57 -1.86
C MET A 45 20.12 -16.33 -2.43
N MET A 46 20.84 -15.54 -3.24
CA MET A 46 20.29 -14.29 -3.77
C MET A 46 19.21 -14.50 -4.82
N LEU A 47 19.32 -15.56 -5.64
CA LEU A 47 18.28 -15.93 -6.61
C LEU A 47 17.07 -16.54 -5.90
N GLY A 48 17.27 -17.35 -4.87
CA GLY A 48 16.18 -17.90 -4.06
C GLY A 48 15.35 -16.80 -3.40
N LEU A 49 16.01 -15.74 -2.90
CA LEU A 49 15.35 -14.53 -2.42
C LEU A 49 14.48 -13.90 -3.51
N ALA A 50 15.06 -13.61 -4.67
CA ALA A 50 14.36 -12.93 -5.75
C ALA A 50 13.23 -13.77 -6.38
N ILE A 51 13.40 -15.09 -6.41
CA ILE A 51 12.38 -16.03 -6.88
C ILE A 51 11.22 -16.10 -5.88
N GLY A 52 11.54 -16.18 -4.58
CA GLY A 52 10.53 -16.25 -3.52
C GLY A 52 9.62 -15.01 -3.52
N ASP A 53 10.23 -13.82 -3.51
CA ASP A 53 9.55 -12.53 -3.68
C ASP A 53 8.63 -12.57 -4.92
N ALA A 54 9.21 -12.80 -6.10
CA ALA A 54 8.49 -12.68 -7.35
C ALA A 54 7.37 -13.73 -7.54
N LEU A 55 7.46 -14.90 -6.88
CA LEU A 55 6.36 -15.87 -6.84
C LEU A 55 5.24 -15.42 -5.89
N GLY A 56 5.59 -14.85 -4.74
CA GLY A 56 4.62 -14.44 -3.73
C GLY A 56 3.81 -13.20 -4.13
N VAL A 57 4.46 -12.19 -4.73
CA VAL A 57 3.92 -10.83 -4.90
C VAL A 57 2.56 -10.78 -5.62
N THR A 58 2.32 -11.72 -6.53
CA THR A 58 1.05 -11.79 -7.29
C THR A 58 -0.17 -12.12 -6.43
N THR A 59 0.05 -12.65 -5.22
CA THR A 59 -1.00 -13.01 -4.27
C THR A 59 -0.68 -12.50 -2.86
N GLU A 60 0.12 -11.43 -2.77
CA GLU A 60 0.46 -10.74 -1.53
C GLU A 60 -0.82 -10.30 -0.80
N GLY A 61 -0.88 -10.50 0.51
CA GLY A 61 -2.01 -10.13 1.35
C GLY A 61 -3.25 -11.03 1.19
N MET A 62 -3.25 -11.97 0.24
CA MET A 62 -4.34 -12.93 0.07
C MET A 62 -4.24 -14.05 1.11
N LEU A 63 -5.36 -14.41 1.75
CA LEU A 63 -5.37 -15.59 2.60
C LEU A 63 -5.16 -16.86 1.76
N PRO A 64 -4.43 -17.88 2.28
CA PRO A 64 -4.20 -19.16 1.59
C PRO A 64 -5.46 -19.78 1.00
N ARG A 65 -6.55 -19.73 1.77
CA ARG A 65 -7.86 -20.26 1.37
C ARG A 65 -8.49 -19.56 0.17
N TYR A 66 -8.00 -18.42 -0.30
CA TYR A 66 -8.56 -17.77 -1.48
C TYR A 66 -7.70 -17.96 -2.73
N ARG A 67 -6.46 -18.44 -2.63
CA ARG A 67 -5.57 -18.61 -3.81
C ARG A 67 -6.13 -19.55 -4.88
N HIS A 68 -7.02 -20.47 -4.52
CA HIS A 68 -7.69 -21.35 -5.47
C HIS A 68 -8.71 -20.61 -6.38
N THR A 69 -9.26 -19.46 -5.95
CA THR A 69 -10.27 -18.71 -6.72
C THR A 69 -9.66 -17.97 -7.92
N ILE A 70 -8.37 -17.64 -7.86
CA ILE A 70 -7.62 -17.00 -8.96
C ILE A 70 -7.58 -17.91 -10.19
N SER A 71 -7.58 -19.24 -10.04
CA SER A 71 -7.50 -20.16 -11.18
C SER A 71 -8.84 -20.44 -11.89
N GLY A 72 -9.98 -20.19 -11.22
CA GLY A 72 -11.31 -20.45 -11.77
C GLY A 72 -11.70 -19.52 -12.92
N SER A 73 -11.18 -18.28 -12.89
CA SER A 73 -11.26 -17.32 -13.99
C SER A 73 -10.30 -17.68 -15.13
N PHE A 74 -9.09 -18.17 -14.82
CA PHE A 74 -8.08 -18.55 -15.82
C PHE A 74 -8.40 -19.84 -16.59
N GLN A 75 -9.03 -20.84 -15.99
CA GLN A 75 -9.47 -22.03 -16.74
C GLN A 75 -10.58 -21.73 -17.77
N ARG A 76 -11.42 -20.72 -17.54
CA ARG A 76 -12.42 -20.28 -18.53
C ARG A 76 -11.75 -19.66 -19.75
N THR A 77 -10.66 -18.91 -19.56
CA THR A 77 -9.87 -18.31 -20.63
C THR A 77 -9.02 -19.34 -21.37
N GLN A 78 -8.37 -20.27 -20.66
CA GLN A 78 -7.55 -21.32 -21.31
C GLN A 78 -8.41 -22.32 -22.09
N GLN A 79 -9.59 -22.73 -21.58
CA GLN A 79 -10.53 -23.56 -22.34
C GLN A 79 -11.15 -22.85 -23.55
N GLN A 80 -11.22 -21.51 -23.56
CA GLN A 80 -11.64 -20.75 -24.74
C GLN A 80 -10.53 -20.65 -25.78
N ILE A 81 -9.26 -20.58 -25.37
CA ILE A 81 -8.10 -20.55 -26.27
C ILE A 81 -7.85 -21.95 -26.89
N ASP A 82 -7.93 -23.02 -26.11
CA ASP A 82 -7.73 -24.40 -26.59
C ASP A 82 -8.88 -24.94 -27.47
N LYS A 83 -10.10 -24.38 -27.36
CA LYS A 83 -11.22 -24.73 -28.26
C LYS A 83 -11.02 -24.28 -29.72
N SER A 84 -10.04 -23.40 -29.98
CA SER A 84 -9.68 -23.02 -31.34
C SER A 84 -8.73 -24.02 -32.02
N HIS A 85 -8.16 -24.98 -31.30
CA HIS A 85 -6.99 -25.73 -31.77
C HIS A 85 -6.93 -27.23 -31.42
N GLN A 86 -8.04 -27.97 -31.36
CA GLN A 86 -7.98 -29.44 -31.57
C GLN A 86 -9.31 -30.10 -31.90
N ARG A 87 -9.37 -30.68 -33.11
CA ARG A 87 -10.25 -31.78 -33.47
C ARG A 87 -9.78 -33.06 -32.75
N ASN A 88 -10.75 -33.87 -32.33
CA ASN A 88 -10.63 -35.29 -31.96
C ASN A 88 -9.86 -35.62 -30.68
N ILE A 89 -10.56 -35.76 -29.55
CA ILE A 89 -10.37 -36.89 -28.62
C ILE A 89 -11.75 -37.29 -28.03
N ARG A 90 -12.46 -38.17 -28.74
CA ARG A 90 -13.37 -39.13 -28.10
C ARG A 90 -12.45 -40.26 -27.66
N ASP A 91 -12.28 -40.52 -26.36
CA ASP A 91 -11.88 -41.84 -25.80
C ASP A 91 -11.56 -41.88 -24.29
N TYR A 92 -11.85 -40.84 -23.48
CA TYR A 92 -11.59 -40.87 -22.02
C TYR A 92 -12.85 -40.99 -21.12
N ALA A 93 -13.94 -41.60 -21.61
CA ALA A 93 -15.21 -41.65 -20.87
C ALA A 93 -15.41 -42.86 -19.93
N ASN A 94 -14.45 -43.79 -19.79
CA ASN A 94 -14.68 -45.06 -19.05
C ASN A 94 -13.55 -45.45 -18.09
N GLN A 95 -13.24 -44.62 -17.09
CA GLN A 95 -12.52 -45.09 -15.90
C GLN A 95 -13.24 -44.63 -14.62
N PRO A 96 -13.35 -45.50 -13.60
CA PRO A 96 -14.10 -45.19 -12.39
C PRO A 96 -13.38 -44.13 -11.56
N LEU A 97 -14.15 -43.13 -11.11
CA LEU A 97 -13.71 -42.04 -10.24
C LEU A 97 -13.10 -42.59 -8.94
N GLN A 98 -11.77 -42.61 -8.87
CA GLN A 98 -11.05 -42.73 -7.61
C GLN A 98 -11.12 -41.38 -6.86
N LYS A 99 -11.27 -41.44 -5.52
CA LYS A 99 -11.36 -40.28 -4.63
C LYS A 99 -10.22 -39.28 -4.93
N PRO A 100 -10.48 -37.97 -5.10
CA PRO A 100 -9.44 -37.01 -5.44
C PRO A 100 -8.54 -36.73 -4.23
N ASN A 101 -7.23 -36.92 -4.40
CA ASN A 101 -6.21 -36.33 -3.52
C ASN A 101 -6.23 -34.79 -3.67
N ASN A 102 -6.15 -34.07 -2.56
CA ASN A 102 -6.29 -32.62 -2.41
C ASN A 102 -5.19 -31.72 -3.05
N HIS A 103 -4.43 -32.17 -4.05
CA HIS A 103 -3.18 -31.51 -4.50
C HIS A 103 -3.22 -30.82 -5.87
N TYR A 104 -4.38 -30.48 -6.41
CA TYR A 104 -4.44 -29.98 -7.79
C TYR A 104 -4.09 -28.49 -8.00
N TRP A 105 -3.99 -27.63 -6.97
CA TRP A 105 -3.99 -26.16 -7.20
C TRP A 105 -3.02 -25.36 -6.31
N GLU A 106 -1.72 -25.51 -6.53
CA GLU A 106 -0.65 -24.76 -5.84
C GLU A 106 0.11 -23.86 -6.81
N ILE A 107 0.44 -22.63 -6.39
CA ILE A 107 1.35 -21.74 -7.11
C ILE A 107 2.74 -22.37 -7.10
N ARG A 108 3.13 -22.93 -8.24
CA ARG A 108 4.45 -23.55 -8.47
C ARG A 108 5.23 -22.88 -9.60
N ASP A 109 4.69 -21.80 -10.17
CA ASP A 109 5.31 -20.98 -11.20
C ASP A 109 4.74 -19.57 -11.18
N TYR A 110 5.38 -18.64 -11.90
CA TYR A 110 4.95 -17.25 -11.95
C TYR A 110 3.55 -17.12 -12.54
N LEU A 111 2.67 -16.45 -11.80
CA LEU A 111 1.35 -16.09 -12.30
C LEU A 111 1.45 -14.87 -13.23
N PRO A 112 0.44 -14.67 -14.12
CA PRO A 112 0.33 -13.46 -14.93
C PRO A 112 0.42 -12.21 -14.06
N ASN A 113 1.41 -11.36 -14.35
CA ASN A 113 1.65 -10.15 -13.59
C ASN A 113 1.28 -8.91 -14.41
N LYS A 114 0.42 -8.05 -13.86
CA LYS A 114 -0.03 -6.81 -14.52
C LYS A 114 1.12 -5.85 -14.84
N TYR A 115 2.17 -5.84 -14.00
CA TYR A 115 3.39 -5.04 -14.19
C TYR A 115 4.33 -5.63 -15.26
N ALA A 116 3.97 -6.77 -15.82
CA ALA A 116 4.64 -7.45 -16.91
C ALA A 116 3.72 -7.67 -18.13
N ASN A 117 2.74 -6.79 -18.36
CA ASN A 117 1.76 -6.94 -19.44
C ASN A 117 1.04 -8.31 -19.41
N ASN A 118 0.69 -8.79 -18.20
CA ASN A 118 0.09 -10.10 -17.95
C ASN A 118 0.92 -11.30 -18.41
N GLN A 119 2.23 -11.13 -18.59
CA GLN A 119 3.15 -12.25 -18.80
C GLN A 119 3.40 -13.00 -17.49
N CYS A 120 3.62 -14.31 -17.59
CA CYS A 120 4.05 -15.17 -16.50
C CYS A 120 5.56 -15.02 -16.27
N ILE A 121 6.00 -13.83 -15.87
CA ILE A 121 7.39 -13.54 -15.52
C ILE A 121 7.48 -13.04 -14.08
N GLY A 122 8.56 -13.40 -13.41
CA GLY A 122 8.83 -12.98 -12.05
C GLY A 122 9.24 -11.50 -12.00
N ILE A 123 8.35 -10.65 -11.48
CA ILE A 123 8.63 -9.23 -11.21
C ILE A 123 8.85 -9.08 -9.69
N PRO A 124 9.92 -8.39 -9.25
CA PRO A 124 10.21 -8.22 -7.83
C PRO A 124 9.40 -7.12 -7.14
N SER A 125 9.23 -7.26 -5.82
CA SER A 125 8.74 -6.25 -4.86
C SER A 125 9.91 -5.49 -4.19
N ASP A 126 9.65 -4.82 -3.06
CA ASP A 126 10.66 -4.16 -2.24
C ASP A 126 11.68 -5.12 -1.63
N ASP A 127 11.30 -6.39 -1.38
CA ASP A 127 12.18 -7.44 -0.87
C ASP A 127 13.45 -7.55 -1.73
N THR A 128 13.28 -7.84 -3.03
CA THR A 128 14.40 -7.94 -3.97
C THR A 128 15.04 -6.58 -4.23
N GLN A 129 14.25 -5.52 -4.45
CA GLN A 129 14.82 -4.20 -4.77
C GLN A 129 15.78 -3.73 -3.69
N MET A 130 15.36 -3.74 -2.43
CA MET A 130 16.17 -3.25 -1.33
C MET A 130 17.35 -4.19 -1.06
N ALA A 131 17.19 -5.51 -1.20
CA ALA A 131 18.30 -6.45 -1.10
C ALA A 131 19.37 -6.19 -2.17
N PHE A 132 18.96 -6.05 -3.43
CA PHE A 132 19.91 -5.87 -4.53
C PHE A 132 20.49 -4.45 -4.59
N TRP A 133 19.77 -3.42 -4.13
CA TRP A 133 20.36 -2.09 -3.92
C TRP A 133 21.36 -2.09 -2.78
N THR A 134 21.12 -2.88 -1.73
CA THR A 134 22.09 -3.10 -0.66
C THR A 134 23.37 -3.73 -1.21
N LEU A 135 23.24 -4.77 -2.04
CA LEU A 135 24.37 -5.39 -2.73
C LEU A 135 25.09 -4.41 -3.66
N GLU A 136 24.34 -3.65 -4.45
CA GLU A 136 24.87 -2.68 -5.41
C GLU A 136 25.66 -1.58 -4.71
N GLN A 137 25.13 -1.02 -3.62
CA GLN A 137 25.85 -0.02 -2.84
C GLN A 137 27.11 -0.60 -2.20
N ALA A 138 27.03 -1.83 -1.66
CA ALA A 138 28.19 -2.50 -1.09
C ALA A 138 29.28 -2.73 -2.16
N ILE A 139 28.91 -3.03 -3.41
CA ILE A 139 29.86 -3.16 -4.52
C ILE A 139 30.52 -1.80 -4.81
N ALA A 140 29.73 -0.73 -4.86
CA ALA A 140 30.20 0.61 -5.13
C ALA A 140 31.20 1.11 -4.07
N ASP A 141 30.92 0.83 -2.80
CA ASP A 141 31.73 1.26 -1.66
C ASP A 141 32.88 0.31 -1.32
N GLY A 142 32.90 -0.91 -1.89
CA GLY A 142 33.83 -1.98 -1.53
C GLY A 142 33.52 -2.65 -0.18
N GLY A 143 32.32 -2.44 0.36
CA GLY A 143 31.83 -2.94 1.65
C GLY A 143 30.58 -2.17 2.10
N PHE A 144 30.04 -2.49 3.27
CA PHE A 144 28.87 -1.77 3.78
C PHE A 144 29.23 -0.36 4.30
N ASN A 145 28.49 0.64 3.81
CA ASN A 145 28.45 2.01 4.34
C ASN A 145 26.98 2.39 4.61
N PRO A 146 26.58 2.65 5.87
CA PRO A 146 25.19 2.91 6.22
C PRO A 146 24.65 4.21 5.63
N GLU A 147 25.47 5.26 5.54
CA GLU A 147 25.05 6.58 5.04
C GLU A 147 24.79 6.52 3.53
N ASN A 148 25.70 5.90 2.78
CA ASN A 148 25.50 5.72 1.34
C ASN A 148 24.34 4.77 1.02
N LEU A 149 24.08 3.76 1.87
CA LEU A 149 22.91 2.90 1.71
C LEU A 149 21.62 3.68 1.97
N ALA A 150 21.60 4.51 3.01
CA ALA A 150 20.48 5.38 3.32
C ALA A 150 20.13 6.28 2.13
N GLU A 151 21.16 6.91 1.55
CA GLU A 151 21.04 7.73 0.37
C GLU A 151 20.51 6.93 -0.83
N ARG A 152 21.01 5.71 -1.07
CA ARG A 152 20.51 4.87 -2.17
C ARG A 152 19.03 4.55 -2.04
N PHE A 153 18.55 4.23 -0.84
CA PHE A 153 17.12 4.00 -0.60
C PHE A 153 16.28 5.25 -0.84
N ASN A 154 16.85 6.43 -0.65
CA ASN A 154 16.18 7.71 -0.91
C ASN A 154 16.13 8.11 -2.40
N GLN A 155 17.04 7.60 -3.24
CA GLN A 155 17.20 8.06 -4.62
C GLN A 155 16.16 7.53 -5.62
N ASN A 156 15.56 6.37 -5.37
CA ASN A 156 14.70 5.70 -6.35
C ASN A 156 13.42 5.20 -5.67
N ARG A 157 12.35 5.09 -6.44
CA ARG A 157 11.07 4.53 -5.98
C ARG A 157 11.26 3.07 -5.56
N ILE A 158 10.82 2.76 -4.34
CA ILE A 158 10.72 1.38 -3.83
C ILE A 158 9.29 0.89 -4.06
N PHE A 159 9.08 -0.08 -4.95
CA PHE A 159 7.75 -0.70 -5.14
C PHE A 159 7.41 -1.64 -3.98
N GLY A 160 6.18 -1.63 -3.46
CA GLY A 160 5.80 -2.45 -2.28
C GLY A 160 6.11 -1.83 -0.91
N ILE A 161 6.82 -0.71 -0.88
CA ILE A 161 7.40 -0.13 0.34
C ILE A 161 6.51 -0.14 1.59
N GLY A 162 6.96 -0.86 2.62
CA GLY A 162 6.35 -0.88 3.95
C GLY A 162 6.39 0.46 4.71
N SER A 163 5.44 0.65 5.64
CA SER A 163 5.26 1.92 6.39
C SER A 163 6.48 2.33 7.21
N THR A 164 7.25 1.36 7.72
CA THR A 164 8.46 1.62 8.51
C THR A 164 9.59 2.18 7.64
N VAL A 165 9.79 1.62 6.44
CA VAL A 165 10.77 2.13 5.48
C VAL A 165 10.35 3.51 4.98
N ARG A 166 9.05 3.77 4.74
CA ARG A 166 8.55 5.12 4.44
C ARG A 166 8.89 6.11 5.55
N LYS A 167 8.71 5.72 6.82
CA LYS A 167 9.03 6.60 7.96
C LYS A 167 10.52 6.88 8.07
N PHE A 168 11.37 5.88 7.82
CA PHE A 168 12.82 6.06 7.69
C PHE A 168 13.16 7.10 6.61
N LEU A 169 12.59 6.98 5.41
CA LEU A 169 12.83 7.92 4.31
C LEU A 169 12.40 9.34 4.68
N ILE A 170 11.24 9.51 5.33
CA ILE A 170 10.77 10.81 5.81
C ILE A 170 11.78 11.42 6.80
N ASN A 171 12.27 10.63 7.75
CA ASN A 171 13.24 11.10 8.74
C ASN A 171 14.55 11.52 8.07
N TYR A 172 15.05 10.72 7.12
CA TYR A 172 16.26 11.01 6.36
C TYR A 172 16.12 12.25 5.48
N GLN A 173 14.98 12.41 4.80
CA GLN A 173 14.65 13.61 4.01
C GLN A 173 14.48 14.87 4.87
N CYS A 174 14.12 14.73 6.14
CA CYS A 174 14.14 15.82 7.13
C CYS A 174 15.55 16.16 7.63
N HIS A 175 16.60 15.66 6.98
CA HIS A 175 18.01 15.88 7.34
C HIS A 175 18.40 15.35 8.73
N GLN A 176 17.70 14.34 9.24
CA GLN A 176 18.17 13.62 10.42
C GLN A 176 19.39 12.76 10.07
N PRO A 177 20.33 12.56 11.00
CA PRO A 177 21.42 11.60 10.81
C PRO A 177 20.85 10.20 10.55
N TRP A 178 21.48 9.43 9.64
CA TRP A 178 20.97 8.10 9.22
C TRP A 178 20.69 7.15 10.41
N PHE A 179 21.48 7.25 11.49
CA PHE A 179 21.35 6.40 12.67
C PHE A 179 20.18 6.79 13.60
N GLU A 180 19.55 7.94 13.36
CA GLU A 180 18.32 8.39 14.03
C GLU A 180 17.07 8.19 13.16
N CYS A 181 17.26 7.82 11.89
CA CYS A 181 16.15 7.73 10.94
C CYS A 181 15.28 6.48 11.12
N GLY A 182 15.87 5.37 11.56
CA GLY A 182 15.13 4.13 11.83
C GLY A 182 14.19 4.27 13.04
N ILE A 183 13.00 3.68 12.94
CA ILE A 183 12.01 3.72 14.03
C ILE A 183 11.92 2.37 14.74
N LYS A 184 11.46 2.38 15.99
CA LYS A 184 11.13 1.16 16.74
C LYS A 184 9.90 0.49 16.15
N SER A 185 10.13 -0.54 15.34
CA SER A 185 9.11 -1.31 14.65
C SER A 185 9.58 -2.75 14.46
N ALA A 186 8.80 -3.71 14.98
CA ALA A 186 9.01 -5.14 14.77
C ALA A 186 8.36 -5.65 13.46
N GLY A 187 8.47 -4.86 12.39
CA GLY A 187 8.17 -5.29 11.02
C GLY A 187 9.34 -6.09 10.43
N ASN A 188 9.05 -6.95 9.45
CA ASN A 188 10.05 -7.79 8.79
C ASN A 188 10.88 -7.09 7.69
N GLY A 189 10.61 -5.83 7.38
CA GLY A 189 11.22 -5.12 6.25
C GLY A 189 12.75 -4.94 6.33
N ALA A 190 13.35 -5.07 7.52
CA ALA A 190 14.81 -5.17 7.65
C ALA A 190 15.32 -6.59 7.33
N LEU A 191 14.62 -7.61 7.82
CA LEU A 191 14.98 -9.01 7.66
C LEU A 191 14.93 -9.44 6.19
N MET A 192 13.91 -9.00 5.45
CA MET A 192 13.71 -9.40 4.05
C MET A 192 14.87 -9.05 3.12
N ARG A 193 15.63 -8.00 3.45
CA ARG A 193 16.70 -7.44 2.60
C ARG A 193 18.12 -7.68 3.13
N ILE A 194 18.27 -8.42 4.23
CA ILE A 194 19.55 -8.43 4.96
C ILE A 194 20.60 -9.35 4.34
N ALA A 195 20.18 -10.40 3.60
CA ALA A 195 21.06 -11.45 3.08
C ALA A 195 22.35 -10.98 2.35
N PRO A 196 22.33 -9.91 1.53
CA PRO A 196 23.54 -9.37 0.89
C PRO A 196 24.66 -8.96 1.86
N MET A 197 24.35 -8.66 3.12
CA MET A 197 25.32 -8.21 4.12
C MET A 197 26.48 -9.19 4.31
N LEU A 198 26.27 -10.49 4.09
CA LEU A 198 27.33 -11.47 4.26
C LEU A 198 28.37 -11.47 3.13
N ILE A 199 27.98 -11.02 1.93
CA ILE A 199 28.77 -11.20 0.69
C ILE A 199 30.16 -10.55 0.80
N PRO A 200 30.31 -9.29 1.28
CA PRO A 200 31.63 -8.67 1.41
C PRO A 200 32.58 -9.39 2.39
N HIS A 201 32.05 -10.20 3.32
CA HIS A 201 32.81 -10.81 4.41
C HIS A 201 33.29 -12.24 4.10
N LEU A 202 32.74 -12.89 3.07
CA LEU A 202 33.00 -14.29 2.74
C LEU A 202 34.49 -14.61 2.55
N LYS A 203 35.20 -13.78 1.77
CA LYS A 203 36.60 -14.04 1.38
C LYS A 203 37.63 -13.42 2.32
N PHE A 204 37.28 -12.32 2.99
CA PHE A 204 38.24 -11.53 3.76
C PHE A 204 38.07 -11.66 5.28
N GLY A 205 37.00 -12.32 5.74
CA GLY A 205 36.80 -12.76 7.13
C GLY A 205 37.21 -11.69 8.16
N LYS A 206 36.51 -10.56 8.16
CA LYS A 206 36.63 -9.56 9.21
C LYS A 206 35.37 -9.58 10.06
N SER A 207 35.58 -9.49 11.36
CA SER A 207 34.60 -9.42 12.46
C SER A 207 33.53 -8.33 12.35
N ASP A 208 33.52 -7.52 11.29
CA ASP A 208 32.53 -6.44 11.09
C ASP A 208 31.20 -6.95 10.51
N LEU A 209 31.05 -8.22 10.14
CA LEU A 209 29.77 -8.75 9.61
C LEU A 209 28.59 -8.46 10.54
N TRP A 210 28.77 -8.72 11.83
CA TRP A 210 27.74 -8.53 12.84
C TRP A 210 27.44 -7.04 13.06
N VAL A 211 28.47 -6.20 12.99
CA VAL A 211 28.35 -4.74 13.06
C VAL A 211 27.55 -4.23 11.84
N ASP A 212 27.96 -4.63 10.64
CA ASP A 212 27.32 -4.23 9.38
C ASP A 212 25.87 -4.69 9.33
N THR A 213 25.59 -5.90 9.78
CA THR A 213 24.23 -6.44 9.88
C THR A 213 23.37 -5.63 10.84
N ALA A 214 23.88 -5.33 12.05
CA ALA A 214 23.12 -4.58 13.04
C ALA A 214 22.85 -3.14 12.58
N LEU A 215 23.85 -2.47 12.00
CA LEU A 215 23.72 -1.12 11.46
C LEU A 215 22.77 -1.08 10.24
N SER A 216 22.81 -2.09 9.37
CA SER A 216 21.91 -2.22 8.21
C SER A 216 20.45 -2.46 8.62
N ALA A 217 20.23 -3.25 9.68
CA ALA A 217 18.89 -3.49 10.23
C ALA A 217 18.31 -2.21 10.87
N MET A 218 19.07 -1.62 11.82
CA MET A 218 18.63 -0.44 12.57
C MET A 218 18.39 0.78 11.67
N LEU A 219 19.06 0.85 10.51
CA LEU A 219 18.90 1.92 9.53
C LEU A 219 17.42 2.22 9.27
N THR A 220 16.60 1.17 9.18
CA THR A 220 15.14 1.31 8.97
C THR A 220 14.31 0.89 10.18
N HIS A 221 14.71 -0.18 10.86
CA HIS A 221 13.92 -0.84 11.91
C HIS A 221 14.80 -0.95 13.16
N ASN A 222 14.83 0.11 13.96
CA ASN A 222 15.59 0.17 15.21
C ASN A 222 14.77 -0.41 16.35
N ASP A 223 14.51 -1.71 16.27
CA ASP A 223 13.76 -2.51 17.23
C ASP A 223 14.54 -3.78 17.59
N SER A 224 14.46 -4.17 18.87
CA SER A 224 15.22 -5.30 19.40
C SER A 224 14.98 -6.61 18.67
N GLY A 225 13.73 -6.97 18.44
CA GLY A 225 13.32 -8.16 17.72
C GLY A 225 13.76 -8.12 16.26
N SER A 226 13.63 -6.97 15.60
CA SER A 226 14.06 -6.80 14.21
C SER A 226 15.57 -6.97 14.02
N ILE A 227 16.39 -6.30 14.83
CA ILE A 227 17.85 -6.38 14.74
C ILE A 227 18.32 -7.79 15.14
N ALA A 228 17.72 -8.39 16.18
CA ALA A 228 18.02 -9.76 16.60
C ALA A 228 17.65 -10.80 15.52
N ALA A 229 16.51 -10.64 14.84
CA ALA A 229 16.09 -11.51 13.74
C ALA A 229 17.08 -11.43 12.57
N CYS A 230 17.52 -10.23 12.19
CA CYS A 230 18.52 -10.01 11.15
C CYS A 230 19.86 -10.70 11.48
N LEU A 231 20.37 -10.52 12.70
CA LEU A 231 21.62 -11.15 13.15
C LEU A 231 21.51 -12.67 13.20
N SER A 232 20.40 -13.19 13.72
CA SER A 232 20.12 -14.63 13.80
C SER A 232 20.03 -15.26 12.41
N PHE A 233 19.37 -14.58 11.47
CA PHE A 233 19.24 -15.04 10.10
C PHE A 233 20.59 -15.03 9.36
N ILE A 234 21.38 -13.97 9.46
CA ILE A 234 22.74 -13.92 8.88
C ILE A 234 23.64 -15.00 9.48
N TYR A 235 23.52 -15.28 10.78
CA TYR A 235 24.24 -16.37 11.42
C TYR A 235 23.86 -17.73 10.84
N MET A 236 22.57 -18.00 10.64
CA MET A 236 22.12 -19.21 9.97
C MET A 236 22.66 -19.29 8.53
N LEU A 237 22.51 -18.24 7.73
CA LEU A 237 23.02 -18.21 6.35
C LEU A 237 24.52 -18.49 6.28
N TRP A 238 25.31 -17.90 7.18
CA TRP A 238 26.75 -18.16 7.28
C TRP A 238 27.05 -19.65 7.49
N GLN A 239 26.33 -20.31 8.40
CA GLN A 239 26.49 -21.74 8.67
C GLN A 239 26.07 -22.58 7.45
N LEU A 240 24.89 -22.29 6.88
CA LEU A 240 24.31 -23.03 5.74
C LEU A 240 25.25 -23.06 4.53
N LEU A 241 25.92 -21.94 4.24
CA LEU A 241 26.88 -21.84 3.14
C LEU A 241 28.02 -22.87 3.25
N THR A 242 28.34 -23.34 4.45
CA THR A 242 29.39 -24.33 4.70
C THR A 242 28.88 -25.77 4.89
N MET A 243 27.56 -25.96 5.00
CA MET A 243 26.96 -27.27 5.27
C MET A 243 26.92 -28.17 4.04
N LYS A 244 27.44 -29.39 4.13
CA LYS A 244 27.42 -30.34 3.01
C LYS A 244 26.08 -31.05 2.83
N THR A 245 25.29 -31.15 3.90
CA THR A 245 24.00 -31.83 3.92
C THR A 245 22.99 -30.97 4.66
N PRO A 246 21.69 -31.04 4.32
CA PRO A 246 20.65 -30.37 5.09
C PRO A 246 20.75 -30.70 6.58
N PRO A 247 20.64 -29.70 7.47
CA PRO A 247 20.65 -29.93 8.90
C PRO A 247 19.35 -30.64 9.34
N LYS A 248 19.37 -31.21 10.54
CA LYS A 248 18.13 -31.74 11.14
C LYS A 248 17.12 -30.61 11.36
N PRO A 249 15.80 -30.89 11.29
CA PRO A 249 14.76 -29.87 11.51
C PRO A 249 14.98 -29.00 12.74
N GLU A 250 15.32 -29.57 13.89
CA GLU A 250 15.49 -28.84 15.14
C GLU A 250 16.65 -27.83 15.11
N TRP A 251 17.61 -28.00 14.20
CA TRP A 251 18.73 -27.07 14.05
C TRP A 251 18.25 -25.66 13.70
N TRP A 252 17.31 -25.51 12.77
CA TRP A 252 16.78 -24.21 12.34
C TRP A 252 16.25 -23.39 13.53
N LEU A 253 15.41 -24.03 14.35
CA LEU A 253 14.81 -23.42 15.52
C LEU A 253 15.86 -23.12 16.61
N ASN A 254 16.69 -24.11 16.94
CA ASN A 254 17.65 -23.98 18.03
C ASN A 254 18.74 -22.93 17.71
N THR A 255 19.22 -22.88 16.47
CA THR A 255 20.23 -21.90 16.04
C THR A 255 19.69 -20.48 16.03
N TYR A 256 18.43 -20.27 15.61
CA TYR A 256 17.81 -18.95 15.75
C TYR A 256 17.73 -18.52 17.23
N ILE A 257 17.18 -19.40 18.09
CA ILE A 257 16.97 -19.09 19.51
C ILE A 257 18.30 -18.81 20.22
N GLU A 258 19.36 -19.56 19.92
CA GLU A 258 20.69 -19.39 20.51
C GLU A 258 21.19 -17.95 20.36
N ILE A 259 21.00 -17.34 19.19
CA ILE A 259 21.44 -15.98 18.91
C ILE A 259 20.44 -14.95 19.43
N ALA A 260 19.16 -15.11 19.11
CA ALA A 260 18.13 -14.13 19.44
C ALA A 260 17.95 -13.92 20.96
N ARG A 261 18.04 -15.00 21.75
CA ARG A 261 17.88 -14.95 23.21
C ARG A 261 18.88 -14.05 23.91
N ASP A 262 20.10 -13.96 23.39
CA ASP A 262 21.15 -13.15 23.97
C ASP A 262 21.08 -11.67 23.54
N LEU A 263 20.23 -11.36 22.55
CA LEU A 263 20.15 -10.06 21.87
C LEU A 263 18.89 -9.26 22.21
N GLU A 264 17.73 -9.92 22.30
CA GLU A 264 16.45 -9.24 22.56
C GLU A 264 16.42 -8.63 23.97
N ILE A 265 16.17 -7.31 24.06
CA ILE A 265 15.97 -6.58 25.32
C ILE A 265 14.48 -6.52 25.68
N ASP A 266 13.61 -6.47 24.67
CA ASP A 266 12.17 -6.27 24.83
C ASP A 266 11.44 -7.62 25.03
N SER A 267 10.71 -7.76 26.12
CA SER A 267 9.87 -8.94 26.42
C SER A 267 8.37 -8.61 26.35
N SER A 268 8.00 -7.55 25.63
CA SER A 268 6.62 -7.04 25.59
C SER A 268 5.91 -7.24 24.25
N TYR A 269 6.48 -8.01 23.30
CA TYR A 269 5.81 -8.26 22.03
C TYR A 269 4.49 -9.00 22.25
N CYS A 270 3.43 -8.47 21.64
CA CYS A 270 2.09 -9.02 21.70
C CYS A 270 1.54 -9.21 20.29
N PHE A 271 0.64 -10.20 20.12
CA PHE A 271 -0.06 -10.41 18.86
C PHE A 271 -1.14 -9.34 18.65
N ARG A 272 -1.38 -9.00 17.38
CA ARG A 272 -2.42 -8.03 16.99
C ARG A 272 -3.80 -8.68 16.82
N GLY A 273 -3.88 -10.00 16.92
CA GLY A 273 -5.07 -10.81 16.66
C GLY A 273 -4.81 -12.31 16.85
N GLY A 274 -5.84 -13.13 16.70
CA GLY A 274 -5.71 -14.59 16.65
C GLY A 274 -5.62 -15.31 17.99
N ALA A 275 -5.20 -16.58 17.96
CA ALA A 275 -5.21 -17.48 19.11
C ALA A 275 -4.25 -17.07 20.24
N PHE A 276 -3.26 -16.24 19.93
CA PHE A 276 -2.21 -15.82 20.85
C PHE A 276 -2.32 -14.35 21.30
N LEU A 277 -3.53 -13.76 21.24
CA LEU A 277 -3.79 -12.38 21.71
C LEU A 277 -3.31 -12.10 23.16
N ASN A 278 -3.30 -13.12 24.02
CA ASN A 278 -2.85 -13.00 25.41
C ASN A 278 -1.35 -13.26 25.60
N TYR A 279 -0.63 -13.60 24.53
CA TYR A 279 0.80 -13.79 24.60
C TYR A 279 1.48 -12.43 24.78
N GLN A 280 2.41 -12.38 25.72
CA GLN A 280 3.33 -11.27 25.92
C GLN A 280 4.71 -11.86 26.20
N GLY A 281 5.67 -11.57 25.34
CA GLY A 281 7.01 -12.12 25.48
C GLY A 281 7.94 -11.70 24.35
N SER A 282 9.14 -12.26 24.37
CA SER A 282 10.14 -12.11 23.31
C SER A 282 9.83 -13.03 22.12
N ILE A 283 10.34 -12.71 20.92
CA ILE A 283 10.09 -13.53 19.74
C ILE A 283 10.70 -14.92 19.92
N TRP A 284 11.93 -15.00 20.47
CA TRP A 284 12.58 -16.30 20.73
C TRP A 284 11.82 -17.18 21.72
N GLN A 285 11.14 -16.61 22.73
CA GLN A 285 10.30 -17.38 23.66
C GLN A 285 9.11 -17.99 22.94
N PHE A 286 8.45 -17.21 22.07
CA PHE A 286 7.33 -17.71 21.28
C PHE A 286 7.76 -18.89 20.38
N LEU A 287 8.94 -18.78 19.76
CA LEU A 287 9.53 -19.87 18.98
C LEU A 287 9.79 -21.13 19.82
N ASP A 288 10.41 -20.98 21.00
CA ASP A 288 10.76 -22.11 21.85
C ASP A 288 9.52 -22.86 22.39
N GLU A 289 8.43 -22.13 22.61
CA GLU A 289 7.17 -22.68 23.12
C GLU A 289 6.28 -23.19 21.98
N GLN A 290 5.82 -22.28 21.10
CA GLN A 290 4.72 -22.56 20.17
C GLN A 290 5.19 -23.23 18.89
N VAL A 291 6.33 -22.82 18.30
CA VAL A 291 6.85 -23.46 17.08
C VAL A 291 7.36 -24.87 17.38
N ARG A 292 8.03 -25.03 18.52
CA ARG A 292 8.47 -26.35 19.00
C ARG A 292 7.28 -27.28 19.20
N GLU A 293 6.19 -26.79 19.78
CA GLU A 293 4.99 -27.58 20.02
C GLU A 293 4.25 -27.91 18.72
N ALA A 294 4.06 -26.95 17.82
CA ALA A 294 3.51 -27.18 16.48
C ALA A 294 4.30 -28.23 15.69
N TYR A 295 5.62 -28.27 15.87
CA TYR A 295 6.48 -29.29 15.25
C TYR A 295 6.29 -30.66 15.89
N ARG A 296 6.20 -30.76 17.23
CA ARG A 296 5.89 -32.02 17.94
C ARG A 296 4.52 -32.59 17.55
N GLN A 297 3.53 -31.72 17.37
CA GLN A 297 2.19 -32.10 16.91
C GLN A 297 2.15 -32.44 15.41
N ASN A 298 3.26 -32.23 14.70
CA ASN A 298 3.40 -32.47 13.27
C ASN A 298 2.32 -31.77 12.43
N LEU A 299 1.98 -30.53 12.78
CA LEU A 299 1.01 -29.74 12.03
C LEU A 299 1.45 -29.54 10.57
N SER A 300 0.49 -29.25 9.69
CA SER A 300 0.82 -28.75 8.35
C SER A 300 1.31 -27.29 8.46
N VAL A 301 2.00 -26.77 7.44
CA VAL A 301 2.46 -25.37 7.43
C VAL A 301 1.25 -24.43 7.55
N ILE A 302 0.21 -24.66 6.76
CA ILE A 302 -1.02 -23.86 6.81
C ILE A 302 -1.72 -23.93 8.18
N ASP A 303 -1.79 -25.10 8.82
CA ASP A 303 -2.41 -25.23 10.14
C ASP A 303 -1.62 -24.49 11.22
N ALA A 304 -0.29 -24.56 11.18
CA ALA A 304 0.58 -23.82 12.08
C ALA A 304 0.43 -22.30 11.87
N CYS A 305 0.48 -21.84 10.61
CA CYS A 305 0.28 -20.43 10.26
C CYS A 305 -1.12 -19.92 10.63
N ASN A 306 -2.14 -20.77 10.62
CA ASN A 306 -3.49 -20.38 11.08
C ASN A 306 -3.56 -20.13 12.59
N GLN A 307 -2.62 -20.64 13.39
CA GLN A 307 -2.59 -20.39 14.83
C GLN A 307 -2.01 -19.00 15.16
N TRP A 308 -0.86 -18.66 14.58
CA TRP A 308 -0.14 -17.40 14.88
C TRP A 308 -0.18 -16.37 13.75
N TYR A 309 -0.94 -16.63 12.69
CA TYR A 309 -0.97 -15.82 11.46
C TYR A 309 0.37 -15.86 10.69
N SER A 310 0.47 -15.15 9.58
CA SER A 310 1.71 -15.13 8.76
C SER A 310 1.84 -13.81 8.00
N GLY A 311 1.62 -12.70 8.72
CA GLY A 311 1.75 -11.33 8.21
C GLY A 311 3.17 -10.76 8.38
N ALA A 312 3.29 -9.45 8.10
CA ALA A 312 4.56 -8.71 8.12
C ALA A 312 5.13 -8.38 9.53
N TYR A 313 4.44 -8.79 10.59
CA TYR A 313 4.89 -8.60 11.97
C TYR A 313 5.79 -9.76 12.39
N LEU A 314 6.92 -9.51 13.06
CA LEU A 314 7.94 -10.54 13.30
C LEU A 314 7.45 -11.73 14.15
N LEU A 315 6.48 -11.54 15.06
CA LEU A 315 5.82 -12.64 15.79
C LEU A 315 4.98 -13.56 14.88
N GLU A 316 4.75 -13.16 13.63
CA GLU A 316 4.01 -13.92 12.63
C GLU A 316 4.97 -14.42 11.54
N THR A 317 5.90 -13.58 11.08
CA THR A 317 6.87 -13.91 10.03
C THR A 317 7.94 -14.92 10.49
N VAL A 318 8.62 -14.66 11.60
CA VAL A 318 9.78 -15.48 12.03
C VAL A 318 9.36 -16.91 12.39
N PRO A 319 8.30 -17.14 13.21
CA PRO A 319 7.80 -18.49 13.46
C PRO A 319 7.49 -19.25 12.18
N THR A 320 6.86 -18.57 11.21
CA THR A 320 6.48 -19.15 9.92
C THR A 320 7.68 -19.56 9.09
N VAL A 321 8.67 -18.67 8.91
CA VAL A 321 9.91 -18.96 8.19
C VAL A 321 10.63 -20.16 8.80
N ILE A 322 10.83 -20.15 10.13
CA ILE A 322 11.51 -21.24 10.82
C ILE A 322 10.73 -22.55 10.66
N TYR A 323 9.42 -22.53 10.84
CA TYR A 323 8.59 -23.73 10.70
C TYR A 323 8.65 -24.35 9.30
N ILE A 324 8.61 -23.52 8.25
CA ILE A 324 8.76 -23.98 6.87
C ILE A 324 10.12 -24.64 6.66
N LEU A 325 11.20 -24.00 7.14
CA LEU A 325 12.56 -24.54 7.02
C LEU A 325 12.75 -25.84 7.80
N MET A 326 12.12 -25.97 8.97
CA MET A 326 12.10 -27.23 9.73
C MET A 326 11.44 -28.37 8.93
N LYS A 327 10.35 -28.09 8.23
CA LYS A 327 9.54 -29.11 7.54
C LYS A 327 10.04 -29.44 6.14
N HIS A 328 10.61 -28.45 5.44
CA HIS A 328 10.88 -28.52 4.01
C HIS A 328 12.26 -27.98 3.61
N GLY A 329 13.11 -27.58 4.55
CA GLY A 329 14.40 -26.95 4.24
C GLY A 329 15.40 -27.84 3.48
N ASP A 330 15.14 -29.15 3.38
CA ASP A 330 15.88 -30.10 2.55
C ASP A 330 15.42 -30.12 1.07
N ASN A 331 14.30 -29.49 0.74
CA ASN A 331 13.73 -29.39 -0.60
C ASN A 331 13.45 -27.92 -0.97
N PRO A 332 14.34 -27.26 -1.74
CA PRO A 332 14.21 -25.84 -2.08
C PRO A 332 12.89 -25.46 -2.76
N GLU A 333 12.44 -26.27 -3.74
CA GLU A 333 11.20 -26.00 -4.46
C GLU A 333 10.01 -26.10 -3.50
N GLU A 334 9.95 -27.17 -2.71
CA GLU A 334 8.80 -27.37 -1.82
C GLU A 334 8.75 -26.34 -0.69
N ALA A 335 9.91 -25.94 -0.14
CA ALA A 335 9.96 -24.89 0.88
C ALA A 335 9.42 -23.55 0.36
N ILE A 336 9.85 -23.14 -0.84
CA ILE A 336 9.38 -21.90 -1.48
C ILE A 336 7.88 -22.02 -1.83
N VAL A 337 7.44 -23.15 -2.37
CA VAL A 337 6.01 -23.39 -2.68
C VAL A 337 5.16 -23.31 -1.42
N ARG A 338 5.59 -23.90 -0.29
CA ARG A 338 4.87 -23.76 0.99
C ARG A 338 4.81 -22.31 1.45
N ALA A 339 5.93 -21.59 1.38
CA ALA A 339 5.96 -20.18 1.73
C ALA A 339 4.97 -19.36 0.89
N VAL A 340 4.93 -19.56 -0.42
CA VAL A 340 4.04 -18.83 -1.34
C VAL A 340 2.57 -19.17 -1.10
N ASN A 341 2.25 -20.44 -0.86
CA ASN A 341 0.86 -20.92 -0.85
C ASN A 341 0.20 -20.90 0.52
N ASP A 342 0.95 -21.09 1.60
CA ASP A 342 0.39 -21.35 2.93
C ASP A 342 0.46 -20.12 3.87
N THR A 343 0.94 -18.97 3.39
CA THR A 343 1.17 -17.77 4.21
C THR A 343 0.44 -16.53 3.67
N VAL A 344 0.37 -15.42 4.41
CA VAL A 344 -0.32 -14.18 3.98
C VAL A 344 0.66 -13.18 3.36
N ASP A 345 1.75 -12.89 4.07
CA ASP A 345 2.88 -12.04 3.65
C ASP A 345 3.88 -12.88 2.85
N ASN A 346 3.38 -13.42 1.74
CA ASN A 346 3.94 -14.61 1.12
C ASN A 346 5.13 -14.34 0.22
N ASP A 347 5.25 -13.15 -0.35
CA ASP A 347 6.46 -12.65 -1.02
C ASP A 347 7.62 -12.55 -0.03
N THR A 348 7.43 -11.88 1.10
CA THR A 348 8.50 -11.72 2.10
C THR A 348 8.88 -13.03 2.77
N VAL A 349 7.90 -13.84 3.19
CA VAL A 349 8.20 -15.16 3.76
C VAL A 349 8.94 -16.04 2.74
N ALA A 350 8.50 -16.04 1.47
CA ALA A 350 9.15 -16.83 0.42
C ALA A 350 10.54 -16.29 0.07
N ALA A 351 10.77 -14.98 0.11
CA ALA A 351 12.08 -14.37 -0.09
C ALA A 351 13.08 -14.81 1.00
N ILE A 352 12.67 -14.79 2.27
CA ILE A 352 13.52 -15.21 3.40
C ILE A 352 13.77 -16.73 3.35
N VAL A 353 12.72 -17.54 3.13
CA VAL A 353 12.88 -19.01 2.97
C VAL A 353 13.76 -19.33 1.77
N GLY A 354 13.54 -18.64 0.65
CA GLY A 354 14.30 -18.77 -0.59
C GLY A 354 15.78 -18.47 -0.42
N ALA A 355 16.13 -17.42 0.33
CA ALA A 355 17.50 -17.12 0.68
C ALA A 355 18.16 -18.26 1.47
N ALA A 356 17.46 -18.80 2.47
CA ALA A 356 17.99 -19.88 3.30
C ALA A 356 18.20 -21.19 2.53
N VAL A 357 17.21 -21.65 1.77
CA VAL A 357 17.35 -22.88 0.97
C VAL A 357 18.33 -22.69 -0.19
N GLY A 358 18.39 -21.50 -0.78
CA GLY A 358 19.38 -21.15 -1.79
C GLY A 358 20.82 -21.21 -1.25
N ALA A 359 21.05 -20.68 -0.04
CA ALA A 359 22.36 -20.72 0.63
C ALA A 359 22.78 -22.16 0.98
N LEU A 360 21.83 -23.03 1.35
CA LEU A 360 22.09 -24.41 1.71
C LEU A 360 22.37 -25.28 0.48
N HIS A 361 21.58 -25.13 -0.58
CA HIS A 361 21.52 -26.09 -1.68
C HIS A 361 22.24 -25.65 -2.95
N GLY A 362 22.46 -24.35 -3.14
CA GLY A 362 23.01 -23.81 -4.39
C GLY A 362 21.93 -23.50 -5.43
N LYS A 363 22.32 -22.71 -6.42
CA LYS A 363 21.47 -22.29 -7.53
C LYS A 363 21.05 -23.46 -8.39
N ASP A 364 21.92 -24.46 -8.57
CA ASP A 364 21.63 -25.66 -9.38
C ASP A 364 20.45 -26.49 -8.84
N ARG A 365 20.04 -26.25 -7.58
CA ARG A 365 18.89 -26.91 -6.95
C ARG A 365 17.61 -26.09 -7.00
N LEU A 366 17.66 -24.84 -7.48
CA LEU A 366 16.47 -24.06 -7.76
C LEU A 366 15.91 -24.44 -9.14
N PRO A 367 14.59 -24.51 -9.31
CA PRO A 367 13.98 -24.79 -10.60
C PRO A 367 14.45 -23.83 -11.70
N GLN A 368 15.05 -24.39 -12.77
CA GLN A 368 15.55 -23.61 -13.89
C GLN A 368 14.47 -22.75 -14.55
N ARG A 369 13.21 -23.20 -14.52
CA ARG A 369 12.05 -22.46 -15.03
C ARG A 369 11.79 -21.16 -14.26
N TRP A 370 12.07 -21.12 -12.96
CA TRP A 370 11.96 -19.90 -12.17
C TRP A 370 13.10 -18.95 -12.50
N ILE A 371 14.34 -19.45 -12.56
CA ILE A 371 15.50 -18.61 -12.91
C ILE A 371 15.35 -18.00 -14.31
N ALA A 372 14.91 -18.80 -15.29
CA ALA A 372 14.79 -18.37 -16.69
C ALA A 372 13.68 -17.32 -16.91
N ASN A 373 12.63 -17.34 -16.09
CA ASN A 373 11.48 -16.44 -16.20
C ASN A 373 11.49 -15.32 -15.14
N LEU A 374 12.56 -15.20 -14.35
CA LEU A 374 12.76 -14.06 -13.46
C LEU A 374 13.26 -12.86 -14.27
N SER A 375 12.54 -11.73 -14.21
CA SER A 375 12.95 -10.50 -14.92
C SER A 375 14.32 -9.99 -14.48
N GLY A 376 14.66 -10.20 -13.20
CA GLY A 376 15.87 -9.65 -12.59
C GLY A 376 15.89 -8.13 -12.50
N ARG A 377 14.71 -7.49 -12.54
CA ARG A 377 14.52 -6.04 -12.45
C ARG A 377 14.84 -5.51 -11.05
N THR A 378 15.32 -4.27 -10.93
CA THR A 378 15.41 -3.56 -9.64
C THR A 378 14.90 -2.11 -9.70
N LYS A 379 14.53 -1.61 -10.88
CA LYS A 379 13.97 -0.29 -11.19
C LYS A 379 12.99 -0.40 -12.37
N GLU A 380 12.40 0.70 -12.82
CA GLU A 380 11.38 0.65 -13.90
C GLU A 380 11.87 0.00 -15.21
N ASN A 381 13.15 0.16 -15.57
CA ASN A 381 13.68 -0.24 -16.89
C ASN A 381 15.09 -0.88 -16.83
N ASP A 382 15.30 -1.85 -15.94
CA ASP A 382 16.61 -2.51 -15.74
C ASP A 382 16.52 -4.04 -15.66
N ASP A 383 15.68 -4.66 -16.49
CA ASP A 383 15.62 -6.12 -16.59
C ASP A 383 17.02 -6.73 -16.75
N GLY A 384 17.28 -7.80 -16.00
CA GLY A 384 18.58 -8.44 -15.94
C GLY A 384 19.52 -7.93 -14.84
N ARG A 385 19.22 -6.81 -14.18
CA ARG A 385 20.12 -6.15 -13.21
C ARG A 385 20.53 -7.04 -12.04
N VAL A 386 19.61 -7.83 -11.49
CA VAL A 386 19.89 -8.85 -10.46
C VAL A 386 21.04 -9.76 -10.89
N PHE A 387 20.99 -10.30 -12.10
CA PHE A 387 22.02 -11.22 -12.62
C PHE A 387 23.35 -10.50 -12.86
N GLU A 388 23.32 -9.24 -13.28
CA GLU A 388 24.52 -8.42 -13.42
C GLU A 388 25.21 -8.18 -12.07
N LEU A 389 24.43 -7.81 -11.04
CA LEU A 389 24.92 -7.55 -9.71
C LEU A 389 25.56 -8.80 -9.08
N LEU A 390 24.99 -10.00 -9.32
CA LEU A 390 25.62 -11.26 -8.88
C LEU A 390 26.96 -11.53 -9.57
N LYS A 391 27.04 -11.30 -10.88
CA LYS A 391 28.32 -11.40 -11.62
C LYS A 391 29.34 -10.39 -11.11
N MET A 392 28.90 -9.16 -10.81
CA MET A 392 29.77 -8.11 -10.25
C MET A 392 30.26 -8.51 -8.85
N ALA A 393 29.37 -8.96 -7.97
CA ALA A 393 29.72 -9.42 -6.63
C ALA A 393 30.73 -10.57 -6.66
N ARG A 394 30.52 -11.56 -7.55
CA ARG A 394 31.47 -12.65 -7.79
C ARG A 394 32.84 -12.12 -8.19
N LYS A 395 32.88 -11.21 -9.15
CA LYS A 395 34.14 -10.65 -9.63
C LYS A 395 34.88 -9.87 -8.52
N VAL A 396 34.16 -9.06 -7.74
CA VAL A 396 34.72 -8.19 -6.70
C VAL A 396 35.23 -9.00 -5.51
N TRP A 397 34.43 -9.91 -4.97
CA TRP A 397 34.74 -10.59 -3.71
C TRP A 397 35.14 -12.04 -3.85
N TRP A 398 35.00 -12.66 -5.02
CA TRP A 398 35.36 -14.07 -5.24
C TRP A 398 36.53 -14.26 -6.21
N ASP A 399 36.39 -13.82 -7.46
CA ASP A 399 37.38 -14.09 -8.51
C ASP A 399 38.63 -13.20 -8.40
N SER A 400 38.50 -12.03 -7.75
CA SER A 400 39.62 -11.10 -7.53
C SER A 400 40.75 -11.77 -6.72
N THR A 401 41.93 -11.93 -7.33
CA THR A 401 43.17 -12.35 -6.65
C THR A 401 43.83 -11.23 -5.83
N ILE A 402 43.27 -10.02 -5.88
CA ILE A 402 43.81 -8.83 -5.21
C ILE A 402 43.24 -8.80 -3.79
N PRO A 403 44.07 -8.89 -2.74
CA PRO A 403 43.62 -8.65 -1.38
C PRO A 403 43.28 -7.17 -1.28
N ASN A 404 41.99 -6.86 -1.16
CA ASN A 404 41.48 -5.51 -0.95
C ASN A 404 41.91 -4.51 -2.06
N PRO A 405 41.27 -4.51 -3.24
CA PRO A 405 41.63 -3.58 -4.30
C PRO A 405 41.41 -2.16 -3.80
N SER A 406 42.44 -1.30 -3.88
CA SER A 406 42.30 0.12 -3.56
C SER A 406 41.09 0.70 -4.30
N MET A 407 40.26 1.47 -3.61
CA MET A 407 39.02 2.14 -4.08
C MET A 407 39.08 2.62 -5.54
N ASN A 408 40.23 3.16 -5.97
CA ASN A 408 40.47 3.65 -7.33
C ASN A 408 40.38 2.60 -8.46
N VAL A 409 40.64 1.31 -8.20
CA VAL A 409 40.58 0.25 -9.21
C VAL A 409 39.15 -0.27 -9.37
N LEU A 410 38.39 -0.37 -8.28
CA LEU A 410 36.98 -0.78 -8.28
C LEU A 410 36.10 0.29 -8.93
N VAL A 411 36.29 1.56 -8.56
CA VAL A 411 35.59 2.70 -9.16
C VAL A 411 35.89 2.81 -10.66
N LYS A 412 37.16 2.67 -11.09
CA LYS A 412 37.50 2.66 -12.53
C LYS A 412 36.86 1.50 -13.27
N THR A 413 36.82 0.30 -12.69
CA THR A 413 36.26 -0.89 -13.34
C THR A 413 34.73 -0.78 -13.45
N ALA A 414 34.06 -0.26 -12.42
CA ALA A 414 32.62 0.00 -12.43
C ALA A 414 32.24 1.14 -13.39
N GLN A 415 33.01 2.23 -13.43
CA GLN A 415 32.82 3.34 -14.37
C GLN A 415 33.07 2.91 -15.83
N LEU A 416 34.07 2.06 -16.10
CA LEU A 416 34.34 1.51 -17.43
C LEU A 416 33.24 0.56 -17.91
N LEU A 417 32.59 -0.16 -17.00
CA LEU A 417 31.43 -1.01 -17.33
C LEU A 417 30.17 -0.18 -17.55
N ALA A 418 29.88 0.81 -16.69
CA ALA A 418 28.76 1.74 -16.85
C ALA A 418 28.85 2.57 -18.14
N ALA A 419 30.05 3.03 -18.51
CA ALA A 419 30.29 3.76 -19.76
C ALA A 419 30.13 2.88 -21.03
N LYS A 420 30.28 1.56 -20.90
CA LYS A 420 30.02 0.60 -22.00
C LYS A 420 28.53 0.39 -22.22
N THR A 421 27.72 0.45 -21.16
CA THR A 421 26.26 0.32 -21.20
C THR A 421 25.60 1.57 -21.75
N ALA A 422 26.11 2.77 -21.42
CA ALA A 422 25.61 4.04 -21.97
C ALA A 422 25.76 4.17 -23.50
N LYS A 423 26.78 3.53 -24.08
CA LYS A 423 27.00 3.53 -25.54
C LYS A 423 26.05 2.63 -26.34
N LEU A 424 25.23 1.81 -25.67
CA LEU A 424 24.20 1.00 -26.32
C LEU A 424 22.81 1.67 -26.32
N SER A 425 22.60 2.72 -25.51
CA SER A 425 21.33 3.46 -25.42
C SER A 425 21.32 4.80 -26.17
N GLU A 426 22.45 5.30 -26.67
CA GLU A 426 22.56 6.60 -27.38
C GLU A 426 22.24 6.53 -28.90
N LYS A 427 21.28 5.70 -29.31
CA LYS A 427 20.75 5.71 -30.68
C LYS A 427 19.26 5.98 -30.75
N SER A 428 18.77 6.93 -29.95
CA SER A 428 17.45 7.56 -30.16
C SER A 428 17.26 8.77 -29.25
N SER A 429 17.64 9.95 -29.71
CA SER A 429 16.89 11.23 -29.56
C SER A 429 17.84 12.43 -29.75
N GLU A 430 17.65 13.14 -30.86
CA GLU A 430 18.19 14.49 -31.05
C GLU A 430 17.35 15.47 -30.22
N VAL A 431 18.05 16.33 -29.47
CA VAL A 431 17.48 17.38 -28.62
C VAL A 431 17.07 18.59 -29.47
N GLN A 432 15.85 19.09 -29.29
CA GLN A 432 15.46 20.44 -29.73
C GLN A 432 15.50 21.44 -28.56
N PRO A 433 15.74 22.75 -28.83
CA PRO A 433 16.02 23.76 -27.81
C PRO A 433 14.75 24.30 -27.13
N PRO A 434 14.89 25.05 -26.01
CA PRO A 434 13.78 25.40 -25.13
C PRO A 434 12.86 26.47 -25.74
N LEU A 435 11.55 26.24 -25.71
CA LEU A 435 10.55 27.23 -26.08
C LEU A 435 10.16 28.12 -24.89
N SER A 436 9.88 29.37 -25.25
CA SER A 436 9.88 30.61 -24.48
C SER A 436 8.63 30.88 -23.64
N GLN A 437 8.76 31.91 -22.80
CA GLN A 437 7.81 32.55 -21.87
C GLN A 437 6.46 33.05 -22.44
N ASP A 438 6.00 32.55 -23.60
CA ASP A 438 4.80 33.06 -24.29
C ASP A 438 3.47 32.37 -23.90
N LEU A 439 3.50 31.34 -23.06
CA LEU A 439 2.27 30.65 -22.61
C LEU A 439 1.55 31.34 -21.45
N MET A 440 2.16 32.33 -20.79
CA MET A 440 1.53 33.08 -19.69
C MET A 440 0.65 34.26 -20.16
N ALA A 441 0.69 34.62 -21.45
CA ALA A 441 0.06 35.85 -21.96
C ALA A 441 -1.26 35.65 -22.72
N LYS A 442 -1.89 34.46 -22.67
CA LYS A 442 -3.17 34.18 -23.37
C LYS A 442 -4.37 33.85 -22.47
N ALA A 443 -4.27 34.08 -21.16
CA ALA A 443 -5.39 33.90 -20.22
C ALA A 443 -6.20 35.19 -19.98
N ALA A 444 -6.46 35.97 -21.03
CA ALA A 444 -7.23 37.21 -20.92
C ALA A 444 -8.24 37.31 -22.08
N GLU A 445 -9.29 36.49 -22.06
CA GLU A 445 -10.49 36.76 -22.85
C GLU A 445 -11.76 36.12 -22.22
N LYS A 446 -12.68 37.01 -21.80
CA LYS A 446 -14.08 36.82 -21.36
C LYS A 446 -14.35 36.13 -20.01
N THR A 447 -14.29 36.93 -18.95
CA THR A 447 -14.91 36.70 -17.63
C THR A 447 -16.45 36.69 -17.73
N VAL A 448 -17.03 35.51 -17.85
CA VAL A 448 -18.36 35.21 -17.30
C VAL A 448 -18.20 35.22 -15.77
N SER A 449 -19.15 35.74 -14.98
CA SER A 449 -18.97 35.74 -13.52
C SER A 449 -18.90 34.29 -13.02
N GLU A 450 -17.76 33.90 -12.43
CA GLU A 450 -17.47 32.53 -11.95
C GLU A 450 -18.14 32.22 -10.61
N SER A 451 -19.36 32.71 -10.42
CA SER A 451 -20.16 32.53 -9.22
C SER A 451 -21.44 31.81 -9.58
N ALA A 452 -21.87 30.86 -8.75
CA ALA A 452 -23.13 30.17 -8.93
C ALA A 452 -24.28 31.18 -9.06
N GLN A 453 -25.16 30.99 -10.05
CA GLN A 453 -26.20 31.97 -10.39
C GLN A 453 -27.44 31.87 -9.50
N ASN A 454 -27.75 30.67 -9.03
CA ASN A 454 -28.92 30.37 -8.21
C ASN A 454 -28.69 29.07 -7.41
N THR A 455 -29.66 28.72 -6.56
CA THR A 455 -29.62 27.54 -5.69
C THR A 455 -29.47 26.24 -6.49
N GLU A 456 -30.20 26.09 -7.60
CA GLU A 456 -30.13 24.91 -8.47
C GLU A 456 -28.74 24.76 -9.12
N ASP A 457 -28.16 25.86 -9.60
CA ASP A 457 -26.84 25.90 -10.21
C ASP A 457 -25.73 25.62 -9.19
N ALA A 458 -25.84 26.16 -7.98
CA ALA A 458 -24.92 25.85 -6.86
C ALA A 458 -25.02 24.37 -6.45
N ALA A 459 -26.23 23.83 -6.31
CA ALA A 459 -26.42 22.44 -5.91
C ALA A 459 -25.97 21.45 -6.99
N LEU A 460 -26.26 21.74 -8.26
CA LEU A 460 -25.80 20.92 -9.38
C LEU A 460 -24.29 21.02 -9.54
N GLY A 461 -23.73 22.23 -9.40
CA GLY A 461 -22.29 22.45 -9.39
C GLY A 461 -21.59 21.70 -8.27
N CYS A 462 -22.19 21.66 -7.07
CA CYS A 462 -21.69 20.90 -5.93
C CYS A 462 -21.54 19.42 -6.27
N PHE A 463 -22.62 18.77 -6.72
CA PHE A 463 -22.56 17.33 -6.96
C PHE A 463 -21.72 17.00 -8.21
N LEU A 464 -21.88 17.74 -9.32
CA LEU A 464 -21.04 17.52 -10.51
C LEU A 464 -19.56 17.80 -10.24
N GLY A 465 -19.25 18.80 -9.42
CA GLY A 465 -17.89 19.14 -9.05
C GLY A 465 -17.21 18.03 -8.26
N ALA A 466 -17.92 17.41 -7.31
CA ALA A 466 -17.42 16.25 -6.59
C ALA A 466 -17.15 15.07 -7.53
N VAL A 467 -18.10 14.76 -8.42
CA VAL A 467 -18.03 13.62 -9.34
C VAL A 467 -16.94 13.80 -10.41
N VAL A 468 -16.78 15.02 -10.93
CA VAL A 468 -15.68 15.36 -11.85
C VAL A 468 -14.33 15.34 -11.13
N GLY A 469 -14.28 15.81 -9.87
CA GLY A 469 -13.08 15.78 -9.06
C GLY A 469 -12.58 14.35 -8.82
N ASP A 470 -13.47 13.47 -8.37
CA ASP A 470 -13.24 12.03 -8.22
C ASP A 470 -12.67 11.42 -9.52
N ALA A 471 -13.42 11.51 -10.64
CA ALA A 471 -13.01 10.88 -11.89
C ALA A 471 -11.67 11.41 -12.44
N ALA A 472 -11.38 12.71 -12.26
CA ALA A 472 -10.07 13.27 -12.61
C ALA A 472 -8.98 12.73 -11.68
N GLY A 473 -9.22 12.76 -10.38
CA GLY A 473 -8.26 12.37 -9.37
C GLY A 473 -7.93 10.89 -9.38
N GLY A 474 -8.88 10.01 -9.73
CA GLY A 474 -8.66 8.57 -9.86
C GLY A 474 -7.63 8.21 -10.95
N VAL A 475 -7.42 9.09 -11.93
CA VAL A 475 -6.37 8.91 -12.96
C VAL A 475 -4.96 9.05 -12.36
N LEU A 476 -4.82 9.84 -11.29
CA LEU A 476 -3.54 10.23 -10.70
C LEU A 476 -3.37 9.70 -9.27
N GLU A 477 -4.27 8.86 -8.80
CA GLU A 477 -4.27 8.36 -7.44
C GLU A 477 -2.96 7.64 -7.08
N PHE A 478 -2.44 7.95 -5.90
CA PHE A 478 -1.20 7.45 -5.31
C PHE A 478 0.08 7.72 -6.10
N ILE A 479 0.11 8.70 -7.01
CA ILE A 479 1.37 9.18 -7.56
C ILE A 479 2.19 9.86 -6.46
N ASN A 480 3.33 9.25 -6.07
CA ASN A 480 4.19 9.74 -4.99
C ASN A 480 5.12 10.90 -5.39
N ARG A 481 4.63 11.77 -6.27
CA ARG A 481 5.29 12.99 -6.75
C ARG A 481 4.22 13.97 -7.22
N SER A 482 4.61 15.22 -7.45
CA SER A 482 3.74 16.14 -8.17
C SER A 482 3.44 15.62 -9.58
N ALA A 483 2.19 15.76 -10.01
CA ALA A 483 1.79 15.45 -11.38
C ALA A 483 2.49 16.40 -12.37
N THR A 484 2.73 15.93 -13.58
CA THR A 484 3.14 16.79 -14.69
C THR A 484 1.94 17.53 -15.28
N PRO A 485 2.12 18.69 -15.94
CA PRO A 485 1.02 19.38 -16.62
C PRO A 485 0.27 18.49 -17.61
N GLU A 486 0.98 17.62 -18.33
CA GLU A 486 0.39 16.68 -19.29
C GLU A 486 -0.47 15.61 -18.62
N GLU A 487 -0.07 15.15 -17.42
CA GLU A 487 -0.85 14.20 -16.61
C GLU A 487 -2.13 14.84 -16.07
N VAL A 488 -2.05 16.09 -15.56
CA VAL A 488 -3.21 16.85 -15.10
C VAL A 488 -4.16 17.14 -16.26
N ASP A 489 -3.66 17.56 -17.41
CA ASP A 489 -4.46 17.80 -18.61
C ASP A 489 -5.15 16.51 -19.11
N ARG A 490 -4.46 15.37 -19.06
CA ARG A 490 -5.06 14.06 -19.36
C ARG A 490 -6.15 13.68 -18.34
N ALA A 491 -5.91 13.91 -17.06
CA ALA A 491 -6.88 13.67 -16.00
C ALA A 491 -8.14 14.54 -16.18
N MET A 492 -7.98 15.83 -16.46
CA MET A 492 -9.06 16.78 -16.71
C MET A 492 -9.88 16.46 -17.97
N ARG A 493 -9.32 15.71 -18.93
CA ARG A 493 -10.03 15.13 -20.07
C ARG A 493 -10.73 13.81 -19.78
N MET A 494 -10.73 13.34 -18.52
CA MET A 494 -11.39 12.11 -18.08
C MET A 494 -10.94 10.86 -18.86
N CYS A 495 -9.65 10.79 -19.21
CA CYS A 495 -9.14 9.70 -20.06
C CYS A 495 -9.08 8.33 -19.37
N GLY A 496 -9.36 8.24 -18.06
CA GLY A 496 -9.20 7.01 -17.29
C GLY A 496 -7.73 6.56 -17.15
N GLY A 497 -7.53 5.32 -16.71
CA GLY A 497 -6.24 4.77 -16.34
C GLY A 497 -6.02 4.81 -14.82
N GLY A 498 -4.88 5.30 -14.36
CA GLY A 498 -4.52 5.27 -12.94
C GLY A 498 -4.26 3.86 -12.42
N ILE A 499 -4.12 3.73 -11.10
CA ILE A 499 -3.78 2.46 -10.44
C ILE A 499 -4.87 1.39 -10.59
N TRP A 500 -6.12 1.84 -10.74
CA TRP A 500 -7.31 1.01 -10.96
C TRP A 500 -7.62 0.76 -12.44
N ASN A 501 -6.85 1.31 -13.38
CA ASN A 501 -7.12 1.18 -14.82
C ASN A 501 -8.60 1.54 -15.17
N LEU A 502 -9.04 2.67 -14.63
CA LEU A 502 -10.38 3.23 -14.79
C LEU A 502 -10.73 3.43 -16.27
N THR A 503 -11.98 3.17 -16.63
CA THR A 503 -12.53 3.54 -17.94
C THR A 503 -12.65 5.06 -18.04
N PRO A 504 -12.62 5.68 -19.23
CA PRO A 504 -12.86 7.11 -19.36
C PRO A 504 -14.14 7.57 -18.63
N GLY A 505 -13.99 8.56 -17.75
CA GLY A 505 -15.07 9.10 -16.90
C GLY A 505 -15.51 8.21 -15.72
N GLN A 506 -14.85 7.08 -15.48
CA GLN A 506 -15.20 6.19 -14.36
C GLN A 506 -14.82 6.82 -13.03
N VAL A 507 -15.75 6.76 -12.08
CA VAL A 507 -15.63 7.26 -10.70
C VAL A 507 -15.23 6.15 -9.72
N THR A 508 -14.79 6.51 -8.51
CA THR A 508 -14.38 5.60 -7.43
C THR A 508 -15.41 5.56 -6.28
N ASP A 509 -15.01 5.05 -5.11
CA ASP A 509 -15.89 4.91 -3.94
C ASP A 509 -16.39 6.26 -3.41
N ASP A 510 -15.61 7.33 -3.59
CA ASP A 510 -15.99 8.74 -3.40
C ASP A 510 -17.41 9.06 -3.91
N THR A 511 -17.61 8.96 -5.22
CA THR A 511 -18.89 9.25 -5.87
C THR A 511 -19.93 8.17 -5.60
N GLU A 512 -19.54 6.89 -5.59
CA GLU A 512 -20.50 5.80 -5.39
C GLU A 512 -21.18 5.91 -4.02
N LEU A 513 -20.42 6.21 -2.97
CA LEU A 513 -20.94 6.45 -1.63
C LEU A 513 -21.76 7.75 -1.56
N ALA A 514 -21.34 8.83 -2.24
CA ALA A 514 -22.12 10.06 -2.33
C ALA A 514 -23.49 9.81 -3.00
N ILE A 515 -23.54 9.03 -4.09
CA ILE A 515 -24.79 8.63 -4.73
C ILE A 515 -25.65 7.79 -3.80
N CYS A 516 -25.06 6.86 -3.04
CA CYS A 516 -25.80 6.09 -2.03
C CYS A 516 -26.44 6.99 -0.95
N LEU A 517 -25.72 8.00 -0.46
CA LEU A 517 -26.25 8.98 0.48
C LEU A 517 -27.39 9.79 -0.14
N ALA A 518 -27.17 10.35 -1.33
CA ALA A 518 -28.16 11.12 -2.06
C ALA A 518 -29.46 10.32 -2.27
N ARG A 519 -29.35 9.08 -2.74
CA ARG A 519 -30.50 8.18 -2.93
C ARG A 519 -31.24 7.94 -1.62
N ALA A 520 -30.54 7.70 -0.51
CA ALA A 520 -31.17 7.50 0.78
C ALA A 520 -31.91 8.75 1.28
N LEU A 521 -31.34 9.94 1.07
CA LEU A 521 -31.96 11.22 1.42
C LEU A 521 -33.19 11.53 0.55
N CYS A 522 -33.19 11.14 -0.73
CA CYS A 522 -34.35 11.30 -1.61
C CYS A 522 -35.56 10.42 -1.22
N LEU A 523 -35.32 9.33 -0.48
CA LEU A 523 -36.37 8.38 -0.08
C LEU A 523 -37.10 8.79 1.21
N SER A 524 -36.59 9.76 1.97
CA SER A 524 -37.15 10.17 3.25
C SER A 524 -37.23 11.69 3.39
N PRO A 525 -38.35 12.25 3.88
CA PRO A 525 -38.45 13.68 4.17
C PRO A 525 -37.64 14.10 5.41
N THR A 526 -37.19 13.14 6.21
CA THR A 526 -36.38 13.34 7.42
C THR A 526 -35.04 12.62 7.31
N PHE A 527 -34.07 12.99 8.14
CA PHE A 527 -32.78 12.28 8.20
C PHE A 527 -33.00 10.87 8.75
N ASP A 528 -33.04 9.88 7.85
CA ASP A 528 -33.22 8.47 8.20
C ASP A 528 -31.87 7.75 8.15
N ARG A 529 -31.25 7.67 9.32
CA ARG A 529 -29.93 7.08 9.52
C ARG A 529 -29.87 5.59 9.14
N GLU A 530 -30.95 4.85 9.36
CA GLU A 530 -31.00 3.42 9.02
C GLU A 530 -31.14 3.22 7.51
N ASN A 531 -31.94 4.05 6.83
CA ASN A 531 -32.03 4.01 5.37
C ASN A 531 -30.70 4.38 4.70
N ILE A 532 -29.98 5.37 5.23
CA ILE A 532 -28.62 5.72 4.80
C ILE A 532 -27.68 4.52 4.96
N ALA A 533 -27.66 3.90 6.15
CA ALA A 533 -26.84 2.73 6.41
C ALA A 533 -27.19 1.54 5.49
N ARG A 534 -28.46 1.32 5.18
CA ARG A 534 -28.89 0.29 4.21
C ARG A 534 -28.41 0.58 2.79
N SER A 535 -28.39 1.84 2.39
CA SER A 535 -27.85 2.26 1.09
C SER A 535 -26.36 1.95 0.98
N TYR A 536 -25.58 2.22 2.03
CA TYR A 536 -24.17 1.82 2.11
C TYR A 536 -24.00 0.30 2.16
N ALA A 537 -24.87 -0.42 2.88
CA ALA A 537 -24.80 -1.88 2.91
C ALA A 537 -25.01 -2.49 1.52
N LYS A 538 -25.98 -1.98 0.75
CA LYS A 538 -26.21 -2.38 -0.64
C LYS A 538 -25.01 -2.09 -1.53
N TRP A 539 -24.30 -0.99 -1.28
CA TRP A 539 -23.05 -0.69 -1.96
C TRP A 539 -21.95 -1.70 -1.65
N ILE A 540 -21.75 -2.04 -0.38
CA ILE A 540 -20.80 -3.09 0.04
C ILE A 540 -21.13 -4.43 -0.65
N GLU A 541 -22.40 -4.83 -0.63
CA GLU A 541 -22.88 -6.07 -1.26
C GLU A 541 -22.72 -6.09 -2.77
N SER A 542 -22.48 -4.93 -3.40
CA SER A 542 -22.17 -4.83 -4.82
C SER A 542 -20.69 -5.00 -5.15
N GLU A 543 -19.85 -5.34 -4.17
CA GLU A 543 -18.42 -5.62 -4.34
C GLU A 543 -17.67 -4.46 -5.04
N PRO A 544 -17.55 -3.29 -4.40
CA PRO A 544 -16.80 -2.17 -4.98
C PRO A 544 -15.31 -2.54 -5.13
N PHE A 545 -14.67 -2.02 -6.18
CA PHE A 545 -13.27 -2.33 -6.48
C PHE A 545 -12.29 -1.52 -5.64
N ASP A 546 -12.73 -0.38 -5.13
CA ASP A 546 -11.97 0.48 -4.25
C ASP A 546 -12.75 0.74 -2.96
N MET A 547 -12.03 0.75 -1.83
CA MET A 547 -12.60 0.96 -0.50
C MET A 547 -11.50 1.18 0.54
N GLY A 548 -11.51 2.35 1.16
CA GLY A 548 -10.63 2.61 2.30
C GLY A 548 -10.83 1.65 3.48
N LEU A 549 -9.74 1.29 4.18
CA LEU A 549 -9.76 0.31 5.29
C LEU A 549 -10.72 0.69 6.43
N THR A 550 -10.84 1.99 6.74
CA THR A 550 -11.77 2.48 7.78
C THR A 550 -13.23 2.25 7.37
N THR A 551 -13.54 2.51 6.09
CA THR A 551 -14.85 2.24 5.47
C THR A 551 -15.15 0.74 5.49
N TYR A 552 -14.21 -0.11 5.08
CA TYR A 552 -14.38 -1.56 5.11
C TYR A 552 -14.65 -2.11 6.52
N ARG A 553 -13.86 -1.71 7.52
CA ARG A 553 -14.00 -2.21 8.91
C ARG A 553 -15.34 -1.83 9.56
N SER A 554 -16.02 -0.82 9.02
CA SER A 554 -17.24 -0.26 9.59
C SER A 554 -18.47 -0.52 8.72
N LEU A 555 -18.55 0.09 7.52
CA LEU A 555 -19.64 -0.12 6.59
C LEU A 555 -19.67 -1.58 6.10
N GLY A 556 -18.50 -2.19 5.88
CA GLY A 556 -18.37 -3.59 5.48
C GLY A 556 -18.36 -4.61 6.64
N CYS A 557 -18.66 -4.19 7.88
CA CYS A 557 -18.45 -5.04 9.06
C CYS A 557 -19.20 -6.39 9.01
N PHE A 558 -20.34 -6.44 8.32
CA PHE A 558 -21.22 -7.60 8.20
C PHE A 558 -20.85 -8.56 7.04
N ASP A 559 -19.91 -8.19 6.18
CA ASP A 559 -19.61 -8.95 4.95
C ASP A 559 -18.90 -10.29 5.26
N GLN A 560 -17.94 -10.29 6.20
CA GLN A 560 -17.18 -11.50 6.54
C GLN A 560 -17.22 -11.87 8.02
N ASN A 561 -17.99 -11.13 8.83
CA ASN A 561 -18.08 -11.36 10.27
C ASN A 561 -19.51 -11.76 10.70
N PRO A 562 -19.73 -13.01 11.14
CA PRO A 562 -21.06 -13.49 11.50
C PRO A 562 -21.66 -12.73 12.69
N THR A 563 -20.83 -12.24 13.61
CA THR A 563 -21.30 -11.45 14.76
C THR A 563 -21.87 -10.11 14.31
N TRP A 564 -21.17 -9.39 13.44
CA TRP A 564 -21.68 -8.12 12.92
C TRP A 564 -22.89 -8.30 12.03
N ARG A 565 -22.92 -9.37 11.22
CA ARG A 565 -24.10 -9.73 10.44
C ARG A 565 -25.33 -9.95 11.33
N GLU A 566 -25.17 -10.67 12.44
CA GLU A 566 -26.24 -10.88 13.41
C GLU A 566 -26.69 -9.56 14.07
N ILE A 567 -25.76 -8.67 14.42
CA ILE A 567 -26.08 -7.34 14.96
C ILE A 567 -26.86 -6.51 13.94
N CYS A 568 -26.40 -6.44 12.68
CA CYS A 568 -27.11 -5.73 11.61
C CYS A 568 -28.51 -6.29 11.38
N GLN A 569 -28.69 -7.62 11.43
CA GLN A 569 -29.99 -8.26 11.28
C GLN A 569 -30.94 -7.99 12.45
N LYS A 570 -30.43 -7.95 13.69
CA LYS A 570 -31.26 -7.77 14.89
C LYS A 570 -31.53 -6.30 15.26
N GLN A 571 -30.56 -5.41 15.01
CA GLN A 571 -30.57 -4.03 15.49
C GLN A 571 -30.58 -2.99 14.35
N GLY A 572 -30.41 -3.41 13.10
CA GLY A 572 -30.28 -2.52 11.93
C GLY A 572 -28.83 -2.25 11.54
N TYR A 573 -28.63 -1.87 10.27
CA TYR A 573 -27.29 -1.61 9.73
C TYR A 573 -26.65 -0.40 10.41
N ALA A 574 -27.40 0.65 10.72
CA ALA A 574 -26.87 1.83 11.40
C ALA A 574 -26.27 1.47 12.76
N ALA A 575 -26.95 0.61 13.53
CA ALA A 575 -26.45 0.15 14.83
C ALA A 575 -25.16 -0.68 14.67
N GLY A 576 -25.15 -1.65 13.76
CA GLY A 576 -23.98 -2.51 13.50
C GLY A 576 -22.76 -1.74 13.01
N MET A 577 -22.93 -0.86 12.02
CA MET A 577 -21.86 -0.03 11.46
C MET A 577 -21.29 0.92 12.52
N SER A 578 -22.14 1.60 13.30
CA SER A 578 -21.69 2.51 14.37
C SER A 578 -20.90 1.80 15.46
N GLN A 579 -21.35 0.63 15.88
CA GLN A 579 -20.67 -0.16 16.91
C GLN A 579 -19.34 -0.70 16.38
N ALA A 580 -19.28 -1.13 15.11
CA ALA A 580 -18.03 -1.55 14.48
C ALA A 580 -17.05 -0.39 14.34
N ALA A 581 -17.53 0.78 13.90
CA ALA A 581 -16.76 2.00 13.82
C ALA A 581 -16.18 2.39 15.19
N ALA A 582 -17.01 2.43 16.23
CA ALA A 582 -16.57 2.72 17.60
C ALA A 582 -15.56 1.70 18.15
N LYS A 583 -15.60 0.46 17.67
CA LYS A 583 -14.65 -0.58 18.09
C LYS A 583 -13.32 -0.53 17.35
N PHE A 584 -13.33 -0.26 16.04
CA PHE A 584 -12.14 -0.46 15.18
C PHE A 584 -11.56 0.81 14.58
N CYS A 585 -12.30 1.92 14.62
CA CYS A 585 -12.02 3.11 13.82
C CYS A 585 -11.89 4.40 14.65
N MET A 586 -11.94 4.33 15.98
CA MET A 586 -11.90 5.51 16.87
C MET A 586 -10.66 6.38 16.70
N GLU A 587 -9.51 5.78 16.39
CA GLU A 587 -8.24 6.49 16.20
C GLU A 587 -8.01 6.90 14.73
N SER A 588 -8.90 6.50 13.81
CA SER A 588 -8.73 6.79 12.39
C SER A 588 -9.17 8.22 12.06
N LYS A 589 -8.27 8.99 11.45
CA LYS A 589 -8.57 10.31 10.88
C LYS A 589 -8.69 10.30 9.36
N ALA A 590 -9.09 9.18 8.77
CA ALA A 590 -9.26 9.06 7.34
C ALA A 590 -10.40 9.96 6.80
N ASN A 591 -10.35 10.31 5.53
CA ASN A 591 -11.28 11.20 4.81
C ASN A 591 -12.55 10.52 4.26
N GLY A 592 -12.69 9.20 4.39
CA GLY A 592 -13.78 8.42 3.77
C GLY A 592 -15.21 8.83 4.14
N SER A 593 -15.41 9.56 5.24
CA SER A 593 -16.71 10.18 5.56
C SER A 593 -16.92 11.58 4.98
N LEU A 594 -15.84 12.34 4.77
CA LEU A 594 -15.91 13.69 4.22
C LEU A 594 -16.22 13.67 2.72
N MET A 595 -15.66 12.72 2.00
CA MET A 595 -15.84 12.64 0.55
C MET A 595 -17.28 12.42 0.08
N ARG A 596 -18.04 11.64 0.84
CA ARG A 596 -19.41 11.29 0.46
C ARG A 596 -20.49 12.26 0.93
N ILE A 597 -20.15 13.30 1.72
CA ILE A 597 -21.13 14.06 2.50
C ILE A 597 -21.83 15.20 1.72
N ALA A 598 -21.32 15.59 0.54
CA ALA A 598 -21.84 16.72 -0.23
C ALA A 598 -23.38 16.70 -0.45
N PRO A 599 -24.02 15.54 -0.75
CA PRO A 599 -25.48 15.46 -0.88
C PRO A 599 -26.26 15.88 0.36
N LEU A 600 -25.71 15.67 1.56
CA LEU A 600 -26.36 16.10 2.80
C LEU A 600 -26.35 17.63 2.94
N GLY A 601 -25.31 18.30 2.45
CA GLY A 601 -25.27 19.77 2.37
C GLY A 601 -26.30 20.32 1.38
N ILE A 602 -26.51 19.62 0.25
CA ILE A 602 -27.54 19.95 -0.72
C ILE A 602 -28.93 19.76 -0.13
N TRP A 603 -29.22 18.59 0.45
CA TRP A 603 -30.52 18.29 1.06
C TRP A 603 -30.84 19.19 2.27
N GLY A 604 -29.81 19.49 3.07
CA GLY A 604 -29.89 20.21 4.32
C GLY A 604 -29.77 21.73 4.20
N TYR A 605 -29.71 22.31 2.99
CA TYR A 605 -29.40 23.73 2.80
C TYR A 605 -30.36 24.73 3.47
N ARG A 606 -31.55 24.27 3.89
CA ARG A 606 -32.55 25.07 4.64
C ARG A 606 -32.56 24.81 6.15
N LEU A 607 -31.77 23.87 6.65
CA LEU A 607 -31.67 23.59 8.08
C LEU A 607 -30.80 24.63 8.79
N ASP A 608 -30.98 24.76 10.10
CA ASP A 608 -30.02 25.50 10.90
C ASP A 608 -28.68 24.74 11.02
N ASP A 609 -27.62 25.48 11.36
CA ASP A 609 -26.26 24.93 11.38
C ASP A 609 -26.07 23.83 12.44
N ALA A 610 -26.81 23.88 13.55
CA ALA A 610 -26.69 22.88 14.61
C ALA A 610 -27.34 21.56 14.20
N GLU A 611 -28.56 21.62 13.64
CA GLU A 611 -29.26 20.43 13.13
C GLU A 611 -28.49 19.79 11.96
N LEU A 612 -28.03 20.59 11.00
CA LEU A 612 -27.24 20.10 9.86
C LEU A 612 -25.94 19.44 10.29
N ALA A 613 -25.20 20.07 11.21
CA ALA A 613 -23.98 19.49 11.77
C ALA A 613 -24.25 18.17 12.49
N GLN A 614 -25.33 18.09 13.27
CA GLN A 614 -25.69 16.85 13.96
C GLN A 614 -25.89 15.70 12.95
N TYR A 615 -26.65 15.91 11.88
CA TYR A 615 -26.87 14.90 10.85
C TYR A 615 -25.58 14.51 10.12
N ALA A 616 -24.72 15.48 9.80
CA ALA A 616 -23.42 15.21 9.19
C ALA A 616 -22.54 14.33 10.09
N GLN A 617 -22.50 14.63 11.39
CA GLN A 617 -21.77 13.83 12.35
C GLN A 617 -22.40 12.43 12.56
N GLU A 618 -23.72 12.30 12.48
CA GLU A 618 -24.42 11.01 12.60
C GLU A 618 -24.12 10.06 11.42
N ASP A 619 -24.02 10.58 10.19
CA ASP A 619 -23.52 9.83 9.03
C ASP A 619 -22.03 9.48 9.22
N CYS A 620 -21.21 10.47 9.61
CA CYS A 620 -19.78 10.26 9.81
C CYS A 620 -19.50 9.12 10.78
N ARG A 621 -20.22 9.07 11.91
CA ARG A 621 -20.09 8.02 12.93
C ARG A 621 -20.50 6.63 12.48
N LEU A 622 -21.13 6.46 11.31
CA LEU A 622 -21.32 5.13 10.72
C LEU A 622 -19.98 4.48 10.33
N SER A 623 -18.93 5.28 10.09
CA SER A 623 -17.61 4.74 9.68
C SER A 623 -16.39 5.39 10.33
N HIS A 624 -16.43 6.70 10.54
CA HIS A 624 -15.30 7.52 11.00
C HIS A 624 -15.71 8.28 12.28
N PRO A 625 -15.73 7.60 13.45
CA PRO A 625 -16.29 8.18 14.68
C PRO A 625 -15.31 9.14 15.38
N HIS A 626 -14.09 9.28 14.87
CA HIS A 626 -13.10 10.20 15.41
C HIS A 626 -13.67 11.65 15.42
N PRO A 627 -13.58 12.40 16.54
CA PRO A 627 -14.13 13.75 16.65
C PRO A 627 -13.66 14.70 15.54
N THR A 628 -12.37 14.66 15.18
CA THR A 628 -11.80 15.40 14.05
C THR A 628 -12.49 15.16 12.72
N CYS A 629 -12.83 13.91 12.37
CA CYS A 629 -13.60 13.62 11.15
C CYS A 629 -15.02 14.18 11.27
N CYS A 630 -15.68 13.97 12.41
CA CYS A 630 -17.04 14.46 12.67
C CYS A 630 -17.14 15.98 12.53
N ASP A 631 -16.19 16.72 13.10
CA ASP A 631 -16.20 18.20 13.06
C ASP A 631 -15.83 18.73 11.67
N ALA A 632 -14.93 18.05 10.95
CA ALA A 632 -14.59 18.40 9.57
C ALA A 632 -15.80 18.24 8.64
N VAL A 633 -16.54 17.13 8.74
CA VAL A 633 -17.74 16.94 7.91
C VAL A 633 -18.84 17.95 8.24
N ALA A 634 -19.00 18.33 9.52
CA ALA A 634 -19.97 19.33 9.93
C ALA A 634 -19.67 20.69 9.30
N CYS A 635 -18.42 21.16 9.42
CA CYS A 635 -17.97 22.43 8.83
C CYS A 635 -18.16 22.44 7.30
N TYR A 636 -17.73 21.37 6.63
CA TYR A 636 -17.83 21.25 5.17
C TYR A 636 -19.29 21.24 4.69
N THR A 637 -20.17 20.52 5.38
CA THR A 637 -21.60 20.45 5.06
C THR A 637 -22.29 21.80 5.27
N ILE A 638 -21.96 22.53 6.35
CA ILE A 638 -22.46 23.90 6.60
C ILE A 638 -22.03 24.86 5.48
N ALA A 639 -20.77 24.78 5.02
CA ALA A 639 -20.28 25.64 3.95
C ALA A 639 -21.04 25.38 2.63
N ILE A 640 -21.24 24.10 2.26
CA ILE A 640 -22.06 23.74 1.09
C ILE A 640 -23.48 24.28 1.21
N ALA A 641 -24.14 24.03 2.35
CA ALA A 641 -25.50 24.52 2.60
C ALA A 641 -25.60 26.05 2.50
N SER A 642 -24.56 26.76 2.96
CA SER A 642 -24.49 28.21 2.82
C SER A 642 -24.36 28.66 1.37
N LEU A 643 -23.50 28.03 0.58
CA LEU A 643 -23.33 28.35 -0.84
C LEU A 643 -24.59 28.06 -1.66
N ILE A 644 -25.38 27.08 -1.28
CA ILE A 644 -26.64 26.76 -1.97
C ILE A 644 -27.76 27.75 -1.57
N ARG A 645 -27.77 28.17 -0.30
CA ARG A 645 -28.72 29.17 0.21
C ARG A 645 -28.41 30.57 -0.33
N GLU A 646 -27.13 30.92 -0.41
CA GLU A 646 -26.60 32.21 -0.83
C GLU A 646 -25.54 31.99 -1.93
N PRO A 647 -25.98 31.72 -3.18
CA PRO A 647 -25.11 31.41 -4.31
C PRO A 647 -23.99 32.43 -4.51
N GLY A 648 -22.76 31.94 -4.57
CA GLY A 648 -21.55 32.75 -4.76
C GLY A 648 -21.00 33.44 -3.52
N ASP A 649 -21.71 33.43 -2.37
CA ASP A 649 -21.20 34.06 -1.13
C ASP A 649 -20.23 33.15 -0.37
N ARG A 650 -18.99 33.13 -0.87
CA ARG A 650 -17.88 32.36 -0.29
C ARG A 650 -17.50 32.81 1.12
N GLN A 651 -17.63 34.10 1.40
CA GLN A 651 -17.24 34.67 2.70
C GLN A 651 -18.21 34.19 3.78
N THR A 652 -19.51 34.32 3.55
CA THR A 652 -20.54 33.85 4.50
C THR A 652 -20.47 32.35 4.70
N ALA A 653 -20.21 31.57 3.64
CA ALA A 653 -20.02 30.13 3.74
C ALA A 653 -18.85 29.74 4.64
N PHE A 654 -17.70 30.39 4.48
CA PHE A 654 -16.53 30.19 5.34
C PHE A 654 -16.83 30.60 6.78
N GLU A 655 -17.41 31.78 6.99
CA GLU A 655 -17.68 32.33 8.33
C GLU A 655 -18.70 31.52 9.11
N ARG A 656 -19.71 30.92 8.46
CA ARG A 656 -20.66 30.02 9.12
C ARG A 656 -20.00 28.74 9.60
N ALA A 657 -19.17 28.12 8.76
CA ALA A 657 -18.41 26.93 9.15
C ALA A 657 -17.43 27.23 10.29
N GLU A 658 -16.70 28.36 10.21
CA GLU A 658 -15.77 28.80 11.25
C GLU A 658 -16.49 29.13 12.57
N ARG A 659 -17.63 29.82 12.52
CA ARG A 659 -18.44 30.12 13.70
C ARG A 659 -18.89 28.85 14.40
N TRP A 660 -19.40 27.87 13.65
CA TRP A 660 -19.77 26.57 14.21
C TRP A 660 -18.55 25.87 14.82
N ALA A 661 -17.41 25.85 14.13
CA ALA A 661 -16.18 25.25 14.63
C ALA A 661 -15.69 25.91 15.92
N ILE A 662 -15.76 27.24 16.03
CA ILE A 662 -15.41 27.99 17.24
C ILE A 662 -16.29 27.60 18.43
N SER A 663 -17.58 27.44 18.19
CA SER A 663 -18.55 27.11 19.24
C SER A 663 -18.52 25.64 19.67
N TYR A 664 -18.31 24.71 18.74
CA TYR A 664 -18.53 23.27 18.97
C TYR A 664 -17.39 22.36 18.52
N GLY A 665 -16.53 22.81 17.60
CA GLY A 665 -15.49 22.00 17.00
C GLY A 665 -14.21 21.87 17.85
N ASN A 666 -13.47 20.80 17.63
CA ASN A 666 -12.16 20.58 18.25
C ASN A 666 -11.08 21.59 17.79
N ALA A 667 -9.93 21.57 18.47
CA ALA A 667 -8.83 22.51 18.18
C ALA A 667 -8.15 22.28 16.81
N GLU A 668 -8.15 21.05 16.29
CA GLU A 668 -7.50 20.75 15.01
C GLU A 668 -8.26 21.39 13.85
N VAL A 669 -9.57 21.14 13.76
CA VAL A 669 -10.42 21.66 12.66
C VAL A 669 -10.44 23.20 12.68
N ARG A 670 -10.55 23.80 13.87
CA ARG A 670 -10.42 25.26 14.04
C ARG A 670 -9.08 25.78 13.52
N GLY A 671 -7.99 25.12 13.90
CA GLY A 671 -6.66 25.48 13.42
C GLY A 671 -6.47 25.29 11.91
N TRP A 672 -7.19 24.37 11.27
CA TRP A 672 -7.14 24.21 9.81
C TRP A 672 -7.90 25.31 9.08
N LEU A 673 -9.07 25.71 9.58
CA LEU A 673 -9.81 26.86 9.06
C LEU A 673 -8.98 28.15 9.20
N GLU A 674 -8.37 28.39 10.35
CA GLU A 674 -7.48 29.55 10.54
C GLU A 674 -6.34 29.57 9.51
N LYS A 675 -5.68 28.43 9.29
CA LYS A 675 -4.61 28.30 8.27
C LYS A 675 -5.12 28.51 6.85
N ALA A 676 -6.33 28.03 6.53
CA ALA A 676 -6.98 28.25 5.25
C ALA A 676 -7.28 29.74 5.02
N ARG A 677 -7.78 30.45 6.05
CA ARG A 677 -8.00 31.91 6.02
C ARG A 677 -6.71 32.68 5.77
N LEU A 678 -5.60 32.21 6.36
CA LEU A 678 -4.25 32.76 6.15
C LEU A 678 -3.61 32.32 4.83
N ASN A 679 -4.31 31.54 4.01
CA ASN A 679 -3.83 31.01 2.73
C ASN A 679 -2.50 30.24 2.86
N LEU A 680 -2.29 29.54 3.97
CA LEU A 680 -1.04 28.80 4.19
C LEU A 680 -0.98 27.52 3.35
N PRO A 681 0.20 27.14 2.85
CA PRO A 681 0.35 25.93 2.06
C PRO A 681 0.03 24.69 2.90
N VAL A 682 -0.62 23.72 2.25
CA VAL A 682 -0.97 22.42 2.80
C VAL A 682 -0.20 21.38 2.00
N LEU A 683 0.50 20.49 2.69
CA LEU A 683 1.25 19.41 2.06
C LEU A 683 0.32 18.20 1.86
N TYR A 684 0.39 17.58 0.68
CA TYR A 684 -0.33 16.35 0.33
C TYR A 684 0.30 15.09 0.95
N TYR A 685 1.51 15.22 1.49
CA TYR A 685 2.31 14.16 2.10
C TYR A 685 2.73 14.53 3.53
N PRO A 686 3.02 13.55 4.41
CA PRO A 686 3.15 12.10 4.17
C PRO A 686 1.88 11.26 4.43
N GLN A 687 0.76 11.88 4.80
CA GLN A 687 -0.46 11.18 5.24
C GLN A 687 -1.55 11.23 4.16
N ALA A 688 -1.30 10.62 2.99
CA ALA A 688 -2.36 10.40 2.00
C ALA A 688 -3.56 9.71 2.67
N GLY A 689 -4.78 10.20 2.41
CA GLY A 689 -6.00 9.76 3.10
C GLY A 689 -6.35 10.51 4.39
N PHE A 690 -5.51 11.41 4.93
CA PHE A 690 -5.87 12.19 6.13
C PHE A 690 -6.87 13.31 5.78
N VAL A 691 -8.04 13.29 6.44
CA VAL A 691 -9.13 14.29 6.33
C VAL A 691 -8.66 15.76 6.32
N LYS A 692 -7.57 16.07 7.02
CA LYS A 692 -6.97 17.42 7.04
C LYS A 692 -6.67 17.95 5.64
N ILE A 693 -6.14 17.12 4.74
CA ILE A 693 -5.56 17.56 3.47
C ILE A 693 -6.68 18.14 2.59
N ALA A 694 -7.63 17.29 2.18
CA ALA A 694 -8.80 17.68 1.41
C ALA A 694 -9.56 18.85 2.04
N PHE A 695 -9.82 18.78 3.35
CA PHE A 695 -10.53 19.83 4.08
C PHE A 695 -9.82 21.18 3.99
N SER A 696 -8.51 21.21 4.23
CA SER A 696 -7.74 22.45 4.23
C SER A 696 -7.63 23.04 2.82
N HIS A 697 -7.45 22.21 1.78
CA HIS A 697 -7.44 22.68 0.39
C HIS A 697 -8.80 23.26 -0.01
N ALA A 698 -9.89 22.58 0.29
CA ALA A 698 -11.24 23.03 -0.05
C ALA A 698 -11.54 24.42 0.55
N PHE A 699 -11.32 24.60 1.85
CA PHE A 699 -11.56 25.89 2.51
C PHE A 699 -10.58 26.98 2.10
N ARG A 700 -9.32 26.63 1.78
CA ARG A 700 -8.34 27.58 1.26
C ARG A 700 -8.74 28.10 -0.12
N HIS A 701 -9.12 27.22 -1.04
CA HIS A 701 -9.60 27.63 -2.37
C HIS A 701 -10.93 28.39 -2.30
N LEU A 702 -11.82 28.02 -1.37
CA LEU A 702 -13.06 28.75 -1.12
C LEU A 702 -12.77 30.21 -0.79
N ILE A 703 -11.96 30.48 0.23
CA ILE A 703 -11.69 31.85 0.71
C ILE A 703 -10.74 32.64 -0.21
N LYS A 704 -9.81 31.95 -0.90
CA LYS A 704 -8.95 32.55 -1.94
C LYS A 704 -9.76 33.07 -3.13
N GLY A 705 -10.97 32.53 -3.34
CA GLY A 705 -11.79 32.89 -4.51
C GLY A 705 -11.33 32.19 -5.79
N SER A 706 -10.73 31.01 -5.69
CA SER A 706 -10.26 30.27 -6.87
C SER A 706 -11.39 29.86 -7.80
N SER A 707 -11.08 29.78 -9.09
CA SER A 707 -11.95 29.15 -10.09
C SER A 707 -12.03 27.64 -9.85
N PHE A 708 -13.04 26.98 -10.43
CA PHE A 708 -13.18 25.52 -10.32
C PHE A 708 -11.95 24.81 -10.91
N VAL A 709 -11.54 25.20 -12.11
CA VAL A 709 -10.41 24.57 -12.83
C VAL A 709 -9.10 24.79 -12.07
N GLU A 710 -8.82 26.02 -11.59
CA GLU A 710 -7.61 26.30 -10.82
C GLU A 710 -7.52 25.43 -9.56
N ALA A 711 -8.65 25.28 -8.85
CA ALA A 711 -8.69 24.50 -7.61
C ALA A 711 -8.49 23.00 -7.85
N ILE A 712 -9.10 22.44 -8.90
CA ILE A 712 -8.92 21.04 -9.25
C ILE A 712 -7.49 20.79 -9.74
N GLU A 713 -6.96 21.61 -10.64
CA GLU A 713 -5.60 21.45 -11.16
C GLU A 713 -4.56 21.54 -10.04
N GLU A 714 -4.64 22.54 -9.15
CA GLU A 714 -3.73 22.65 -7.99
C GLU A 714 -3.81 21.39 -7.12
N THR A 715 -5.02 20.84 -6.94
CA THR A 715 -5.25 19.61 -6.17
C THR A 715 -4.62 18.38 -6.84
N LEU A 716 -4.76 18.23 -8.15
CA LEU A 716 -4.18 17.13 -8.92
C LEU A 716 -2.65 17.21 -8.98
N PHE A 717 -2.09 18.42 -9.11
CA PHE A 717 -0.64 18.65 -9.02
C PHE A 717 -0.04 18.19 -7.69
N GLY A 718 -0.83 18.16 -6.62
CA GLY A 718 -0.42 17.73 -5.29
C GLY A 718 -0.03 16.26 -5.18
N GLY A 719 -0.61 15.39 -6.03
CA GLY A 719 -0.47 13.95 -5.90
C GLY A 719 -1.12 13.39 -4.62
N GLY A 720 -0.77 12.15 -4.26
CA GLY A 720 -1.32 11.47 -3.09
C GLY A 720 -2.71 10.93 -3.35
N ASP A 721 -3.64 11.25 -2.47
CA ASP A 721 -5.02 10.78 -2.47
C ASP A 721 -5.89 11.67 -3.38
N THR A 722 -5.56 11.70 -4.68
CA THR A 722 -6.01 12.75 -5.60
C THR A 722 -7.48 12.67 -5.95
N ASP A 723 -8.06 11.47 -6.08
CA ASP A 723 -9.50 11.24 -6.23
C ASP A 723 -10.29 11.87 -5.10
N THR A 724 -9.98 11.51 -3.85
CA THR A 724 -10.70 12.02 -2.70
C THR A 724 -10.45 13.51 -2.45
N ASN A 725 -9.20 13.97 -2.59
CA ASN A 725 -8.89 15.39 -2.43
C ASN A 725 -9.63 16.22 -3.49
N ALA A 726 -9.61 15.81 -4.75
CA ALA A 726 -10.28 16.53 -5.83
C ALA A 726 -11.81 16.42 -5.75
N CYS A 727 -12.36 15.30 -5.28
CA CYS A 727 -13.79 15.14 -4.97
C CYS A 727 -14.27 16.18 -3.94
N ILE A 728 -13.56 16.31 -2.82
CA ILE A 728 -13.92 17.25 -1.75
C ILE A 728 -13.67 18.71 -2.17
N VAL A 729 -12.57 19.01 -2.85
CA VAL A 729 -12.33 20.37 -3.37
C VAL A 729 -13.37 20.72 -4.43
N GLY A 730 -13.63 19.80 -5.36
CA GLY A 730 -14.59 19.95 -6.44
C GLY A 730 -16.02 20.15 -5.95
N GLY A 731 -16.43 19.43 -4.89
CA GLY A 731 -17.76 19.61 -4.30
C GLY A 731 -17.99 21.02 -3.78
N LEU A 732 -17.05 21.53 -2.97
CA LEU A 732 -17.19 22.87 -2.38
C LEU A 732 -17.03 23.99 -3.43
N LEU A 733 -16.06 23.86 -4.34
CA LEU A 733 -15.82 24.89 -5.37
C LEU A 733 -16.87 24.84 -6.47
N GLY A 734 -17.39 23.65 -6.80
CA GLY A 734 -18.54 23.50 -7.67
C GLY A 734 -19.79 24.19 -7.09
N ALA A 735 -20.00 24.11 -5.77
CA ALA A 735 -21.08 24.85 -5.10
C ALA A 735 -20.87 26.38 -5.17
N ALA A 736 -19.63 26.84 -5.06
CA ALA A 736 -19.31 28.27 -5.11
C ALA A 736 -19.38 28.86 -6.52
N CYS A 737 -18.91 28.11 -7.52
CA CYS A 737 -18.78 28.57 -8.91
C CYS A 737 -20.00 28.25 -9.78
N GLY A 738 -20.81 27.25 -9.40
CA GLY A 738 -21.97 26.78 -10.17
C GLY A 738 -21.60 25.74 -11.23
N ALA A 739 -22.60 24.99 -11.72
CA ALA A 739 -22.42 23.92 -12.69
C ALA A 739 -21.85 24.41 -14.02
N ALA A 740 -22.20 25.63 -14.43
CA ALA A 740 -21.72 26.23 -15.68
C ALA A 740 -20.19 26.48 -15.70
N SER A 741 -19.54 26.52 -14.54
CA SER A 741 -18.09 26.70 -14.41
C SER A 741 -17.27 25.42 -14.64
N ILE A 742 -17.94 24.26 -14.62
CA ILE A 742 -17.29 22.96 -14.77
C ILE A 742 -17.20 22.61 -16.27
N PRO A 743 -16.01 22.25 -16.80
CA PRO A 743 -15.86 21.97 -18.22
C PRO A 743 -16.79 20.83 -18.68
N LYS A 744 -17.57 21.06 -19.74
CA LYS A 744 -18.40 20.00 -20.36
C LYS A 744 -17.58 18.81 -20.83
N THR A 745 -16.36 19.07 -21.27
CA THR A 745 -15.37 18.05 -21.64
C THR A 745 -15.00 17.11 -20.48
N ALA A 746 -15.25 17.52 -19.24
CA ALA A 746 -15.13 16.69 -18.05
C ALA A 746 -16.48 16.07 -17.64
N ILE A 747 -17.58 16.84 -17.69
CA ILE A 747 -18.92 16.36 -17.28
C ILE A 747 -19.41 15.22 -18.18
N ASP A 748 -19.34 15.41 -19.51
CA ASP A 748 -19.97 14.49 -20.47
C ASP A 748 -19.37 13.07 -20.40
N PRO A 749 -18.04 12.87 -20.34
CA PRO A 749 -17.47 11.53 -20.16
C PRO A 749 -17.92 10.86 -18.86
N VAL A 750 -18.03 11.61 -17.76
CA VAL A 750 -18.38 11.07 -16.44
C VAL A 750 -19.85 10.65 -16.39
N LEU A 751 -20.76 11.49 -16.86
CA LEU A 751 -22.19 11.17 -16.87
C LEU A 751 -22.55 10.06 -17.87
N ASN A 752 -21.78 9.93 -18.95
CA ASN A 752 -21.99 8.91 -19.98
C ASN A 752 -21.06 7.70 -19.83
N CYS A 753 -20.33 7.58 -18.73
CA CYS A 753 -19.41 6.48 -18.50
C CYS A 753 -20.15 5.14 -18.54
N ASP A 754 -19.58 4.20 -19.30
CA ASP A 754 -20.03 2.82 -19.39
C ASP A 754 -18.97 1.91 -18.75
N THR A 755 -19.17 1.60 -17.46
CA THR A 755 -18.22 0.81 -16.67
C THR A 755 -18.13 -0.65 -17.14
N GLU A 756 -19.11 -1.14 -17.91
CA GLU A 756 -19.09 -2.49 -18.49
C GLU A 756 -18.02 -2.66 -19.58
N GLN A 757 -17.51 -1.55 -20.14
CA GLN A 757 -16.41 -1.57 -21.10
C GLN A 757 -15.04 -1.70 -20.43
N GLY A 758 -14.99 -1.54 -19.11
CA GLY A 758 -13.78 -1.60 -18.30
C GLY A 758 -13.59 -2.91 -17.54
N ILE A 759 -12.60 -2.93 -16.66
CA ILE A 759 -12.30 -4.08 -15.77
C ILE A 759 -13.06 -4.01 -14.43
N HIS A 760 -13.74 -2.89 -14.17
CA HIS A 760 -14.46 -2.62 -12.93
C HIS A 760 -15.93 -2.28 -13.25
N PRO A 761 -16.75 -3.24 -13.72
CA PRO A 761 -18.16 -3.01 -13.96
C PRO A 761 -18.88 -2.69 -12.65
N ARG A 762 -19.74 -1.66 -12.67
CA ARG A 762 -20.50 -1.22 -11.51
C ARG A 762 -21.99 -1.31 -11.78
N PRO A 763 -22.83 -1.52 -10.74
CA PRO A 763 -24.27 -1.62 -10.94
C PRO A 763 -24.88 -0.25 -11.23
N ALA A 764 -25.92 -0.21 -12.06
CA ALA A 764 -26.54 1.03 -12.52
C ALA A 764 -26.98 2.01 -11.41
N PHE A 765 -27.28 1.50 -10.20
CA PHE A 765 -27.74 2.35 -9.09
C PHE A 765 -26.64 3.26 -8.51
N VAL A 766 -25.36 3.04 -8.83
CA VAL A 766 -24.24 3.92 -8.45
C VAL A 766 -23.68 4.73 -9.62
N HIS A 767 -24.30 4.67 -10.80
CA HIS A 767 -23.79 5.39 -11.97
C HIS A 767 -24.00 6.90 -11.87
N PRO A 768 -23.00 7.75 -12.21
CA PRO A 768 -23.11 9.21 -12.15
C PRO A 768 -24.22 9.84 -12.99
N ARG A 769 -24.70 9.15 -14.04
CA ARG A 769 -25.77 9.63 -14.93
C ARG A 769 -27.02 10.15 -14.21
N GLN A 770 -27.28 9.66 -12.99
CA GLN A 770 -28.44 10.02 -12.17
C GLN A 770 -28.24 11.30 -11.36
N VAL A 771 -27.03 11.86 -11.30
CA VAL A 771 -26.68 13.02 -10.45
C VAL A 771 -27.59 14.23 -10.69
N PRO A 772 -27.85 14.70 -11.93
CA PRO A 772 -28.75 15.84 -12.14
C PRO A 772 -30.16 15.61 -11.62
N GLU A 773 -30.67 14.39 -11.76
CA GLU A 773 -31.98 14.00 -11.24
C GLU A 773 -31.97 13.99 -9.71
N LEU A 774 -30.97 13.35 -9.08
CA LEU A 774 -30.83 13.33 -7.62
C LEU A 774 -30.77 14.74 -7.03
N VAL A 775 -30.00 15.66 -7.62
CA VAL A 775 -29.94 17.07 -7.18
C VAL A 775 -31.33 17.70 -7.20
N THR A 776 -32.10 17.49 -8.28
CA THR A 776 -33.47 17.99 -8.38
C THR A 776 -34.33 17.46 -7.24
N TYR A 777 -34.19 16.19 -6.84
CA TYR A 777 -34.92 15.61 -5.72
C TYR A 777 -34.45 16.13 -4.36
N LEU A 778 -33.15 16.29 -4.14
CA LEU A 778 -32.58 16.80 -2.89
C LEU A 778 -33.03 18.24 -2.59
N LEU A 779 -33.29 19.04 -3.63
CA LEU A 779 -33.79 20.42 -3.49
C LEU A 779 -35.30 20.53 -3.25
N ARG A 780 -36.09 19.47 -3.46
CA ARG A 780 -37.55 19.53 -3.30
C ARG A 780 -37.92 19.85 -1.85
N GLU A 781 -38.95 20.67 -1.68
CA GLU A 781 -39.46 20.98 -0.35
C GLU A 781 -39.94 19.72 0.36
N ARG A 782 -39.62 19.62 1.66
CA ARG A 782 -40.17 18.60 2.55
C ARG A 782 -41.69 18.77 2.56
N ALA A 783 -42.42 17.95 1.81
CA ALA A 783 -43.87 17.91 1.90
C ALA A 783 -44.24 17.59 3.35
N SER A 784 -44.94 18.50 4.01
CA SER A 784 -45.59 18.24 5.28
C SER A 784 -46.71 17.20 5.04
N ALA A 785 -46.50 16.00 5.61
CA ALA A 785 -47.42 14.84 5.71
C ALA A 785 -47.22 13.66 4.71
N PRO A 786 -47.45 12.40 5.16
CA PRO A 786 -46.91 11.20 4.53
C PRO A 786 -47.69 10.79 3.28
N LEU A 787 -46.95 10.47 2.21
CA LEU A 787 -47.47 9.73 1.08
C LEU A 787 -47.83 8.32 1.55
N ARG A 788 -49.14 8.02 1.53
CA ARG A 788 -49.67 6.68 1.75
C ARG A 788 -49.05 5.73 0.73
N ASP A 789 -48.62 4.60 1.26
CA ASP A 789 -48.29 3.35 0.59
C ASP A 789 -49.05 3.15 -0.73
N ARG A 790 -48.30 3.22 -1.83
CA ARG A 790 -48.63 2.50 -3.06
C ARG A 790 -47.50 1.53 -3.36
N SER A 791 -47.51 0.42 -2.64
CA SER A 791 -47.10 -0.87 -3.16
C SER A 791 -47.62 -1.04 -4.59
N THR A 792 -46.71 -1.11 -5.57
CA THR A 792 -46.64 -2.17 -6.60
C THR A 792 -45.58 -1.85 -7.64
N THR A 793 -44.64 -2.81 -7.77
CA THR A 793 -43.87 -3.17 -8.98
C THR A 793 -43.01 -2.12 -9.66
N ILE A 794 -41.68 -2.22 -9.46
CA ILE A 794 -40.70 -2.34 -10.56
C ILE A 794 -39.63 -3.35 -10.11
N ASN A 795 -39.56 -4.48 -10.83
CA ASN A 795 -38.48 -5.48 -10.76
C ASN A 795 -37.18 -4.92 -11.29
#